data_AF-A0A1V5XIJ6-F1
#
_entry.id   AF-A0A1V5XIJ6-F1
#
_cell.length_a   1.000
_cell.length_b   1.000
_cell.length_c   1.000
_cell.angle_alpha   90.00
_cell.angle_beta   90.00
_cell.angle_gamma   90.00
#
_symmetry.space_group_name_H-M   'P 1'
#
loop_
_entity.id
_entity.type
_entity.pdbx_description
1 polymer ?
#
loop_
_entity_poly.entity_id
_entity_poly.type
_entity_poly.pdbx_seq_one_letter_code
_entity_poly.pdbx_strand_id
1 'polypeptide(L)'
;MLKYKGKSLRTVLAVTVIVAVAIFLLYQLIALSTPILPYIATTESERVSVPSSISKIYQDNTATATSVPGTVTVQKISNLRSAISDYKDYFLEEMDEYEEEQLITGLAVEEKTDILGQNDAYLQNIRNGVGVVTATSVSDLNNKINAATDNITVKIATLNLTTNYTFGNLSKSVTLIIGDLQTGTGSKSLTVYGNIIILDNISSNTTTITAKKTSVQTDGNLYIDCEDTLSSMAAFDAENMIYISKDFTLNSAPYVVQSNSFIAGGTITANGYNTGITAADFAYFHKDLSIKQLLTVNCDEFTIAGDLTSEAYDTTFNVAGTFYANESIFIKQRTYINARDLIVCESLSNIVYGTDISVSDLIYIYDQLSITQNMTIGCESLIINGSVLNEAYDTTLDVGSLMFVRDNLEISAKTNIYADRLFVGGNVTGNAYDQVYTVQKEIFFGSYVTTLFTTVNCPYGDLIIEGEFSSTNILVNVGGRVAVGGNIKGSGNSSTFRIDAGGQMTSVLLDENEAPSATSSPTPSPAPSPIEGGLLVKSVSIVPTETENSYLLSVTYKRLAGITEERIMVTDLNGELIKEFIINPQTQGTADGEGYVTFENLSFDTNNADVLIKVDGTTRTIRYEGMDESGGTRPYFVINKSQRKSIPNPTNTIYTDHSAKSTIYSSPVTVSEYKFLKKAVFDYGKYFRRLKKSEEDAFEKNAQIYNNRTVDQLVSIVSGISGNNVIIKTNNLTISKNMTLGSPTKSVTLIVDNITVNSSSSVVIYGNLIVKNNLMANQSLNLTVNKVNGEGGNFYGKDVTINSTSTLTVEGCMYLDSLTLNQGATVTADTVYVKGNLVVNQTTQITAVNDIYVGSLVGNQAVQLTATNGDLIVMRDLTFNSPSTVNVGGRVIVGKRTVLNATSQIAAGGNKTALILPGEEVELIEIVEEDDVELTALNVNLKGGIYPKRSNGIASFGNTQTYFAGDYIYYSAGLPEDGNDVKVSFKLNKEAALELFEPLPGTGNLPLTNQYASGVSPTSNVSAPLQTNANPKSLESGFANAEASSNEYVFKVKLKNYITSPDKVNNIKNSVTINYKAPEGTEVTVQKNFNIIVVPEKVLRMN
;
A
#
# COMPACT_ATOMS: atom_id res chain seq x y z
N MET A 1 -60.11 11.33 -14.57
CA MET A 1 -58.68 10.98 -14.53
C MET A 1 -58.33 10.53 -13.12
N LEU A 2 -57.48 9.51 -13.01
CA LEU A 2 -57.58 8.41 -12.04
C LEU A 2 -57.50 8.77 -10.54
N LYS A 3 -58.44 8.17 -9.79
CA LYS A 3 -58.56 8.10 -8.33
C LYS A 3 -57.50 7.14 -7.76
N TYR A 4 -56.93 7.50 -6.61
CA TYR A 4 -56.50 6.50 -5.61
C TYR A 4 -57.06 6.92 -4.24
N LYS A 5 -58.05 6.15 -3.76
CA LYS A 5 -58.66 6.27 -2.42
C LYS A 5 -58.24 5.04 -1.62
N GLY A 6 -57.74 5.27 -0.40
CA GLY A 6 -57.76 4.26 0.68
C GLY A 6 -56.41 3.80 1.21
N LYS A 7 -55.70 4.63 1.97
CA LYS A 7 -54.85 4.18 3.08
C LYS A 7 -55.08 5.07 4.30
N SER A 8 -55.19 4.46 5.48
CA SER A 8 -55.57 5.13 6.72
C SER A 8 -54.54 6.19 7.14
N LEU A 9 -55.01 7.28 7.75
CA LEU A 9 -54.19 8.41 8.23
C LEU A 9 -53.04 7.95 9.16
N ARG A 10 -53.18 6.82 9.85
CA ARG A 10 -52.13 6.21 10.67
C ARG A 10 -50.92 5.72 9.87
N THR A 11 -51.12 5.29 8.62
CA THR A 11 -50.03 4.87 7.73
C THR A 11 -49.24 6.06 7.22
N VAL A 12 -49.90 7.19 6.98
CA VAL A 12 -49.23 8.43 6.56
C VAL A 12 -48.38 8.98 7.70
N LEU A 13 -48.92 9.02 8.92
CA LEU A 13 -48.18 9.54 10.08
C LEU A 13 -46.95 8.67 10.45
N ALA A 14 -47.08 7.34 10.35
CA ALA A 14 -45.95 6.43 10.58
C ALA A 14 -44.85 6.59 9.53
N VAL A 15 -45.22 6.79 8.25
CA VAL A 15 -44.26 7.06 7.17
C VAL A 15 -43.58 8.41 7.36
N THR A 16 -44.30 9.45 7.78
CA THR A 16 -43.71 10.77 8.02
C THR A 16 -42.71 10.76 9.19
N VAL A 17 -43.00 10.04 10.28
CA VAL A 17 -42.06 9.91 11.40
C VAL A 17 -40.84 9.07 11.01
N ILE A 18 -41.01 8.01 10.24
CA ILE A 18 -39.88 7.19 9.72
C ILE A 18 -39.00 8.02 8.77
N VAL A 19 -39.61 8.86 7.91
CA VAL A 19 -38.88 9.76 7.01
C VAL A 19 -38.15 10.87 7.79
N ALA A 20 -38.77 11.44 8.82
CA ALA A 20 -38.11 12.45 9.66
C ALA A 20 -36.94 11.87 10.47
N VAL A 21 -37.08 10.65 11.01
CA VAL A 21 -35.98 9.94 11.72
C VAL A 21 -34.89 9.51 10.73
N ALA A 22 -35.25 9.08 9.52
CA ALA A 22 -34.28 8.76 8.47
C ALA A 22 -33.52 10.00 7.99
N ILE A 23 -34.18 11.16 7.87
CA ILE A 23 -33.54 12.44 7.53
C ILE A 23 -32.63 12.93 8.67
N PHE A 24 -33.05 12.77 9.92
CA PHE A 24 -32.23 13.10 11.10
C PHE A 24 -30.99 12.20 11.21
N LEU A 25 -31.11 10.92 10.87
CA LEU A 25 -29.98 9.98 10.78
C LEU A 25 -29.10 10.22 9.54
N LEU A 26 -29.68 10.69 8.43
CA LEU A 26 -28.93 11.11 7.24
C LEU A 26 -28.09 12.38 7.52
N TYR A 27 -28.63 13.30 8.34
CA TYR A 27 -27.95 14.53 8.74
C TYR A 27 -26.71 14.26 9.61
N GLN A 28 -26.73 13.20 10.41
CA GLN A 28 -25.57 12.75 11.19
C GLN A 28 -24.48 12.09 10.32
N LEU A 29 -24.83 11.57 9.13
CA LEU A 29 -23.88 10.88 8.24
C LEU A 29 -23.23 11.78 7.17
N ILE A 30 -23.81 12.95 6.86
CA ILE A 30 -23.32 13.86 5.82
C ILE A 30 -22.14 14.74 6.31
N ALA A 31 -21.83 14.72 7.62
CA ALA A 31 -20.77 15.54 8.21
C ALA A 31 -19.32 15.10 7.90
N LEU A 32 -19.08 14.03 7.11
CA LEU A 32 -17.72 13.52 6.85
C LEU A 32 -17.57 12.96 5.42
N SER A 33 -17.20 13.81 4.45
CA SER A 33 -16.26 13.46 3.36
C SER A 33 -16.13 14.57 2.32
N THR A 34 -15.05 15.34 2.40
CA THR A 34 -14.36 15.96 1.27
C THR A 34 -12.87 15.74 1.50
N PRO A 35 -12.04 15.45 0.47
CA PRO A 35 -10.60 15.36 0.67
C PRO A 35 -10.09 16.78 0.94
N ILE A 36 -9.79 17.04 2.21
CA ILE A 36 -9.09 18.24 2.68
C ILE A 36 -7.61 17.82 2.69
N LEU A 37 -6.79 18.41 1.82
CA LEU A 37 -5.34 18.43 2.05
C LEU A 37 -5.11 19.04 3.44
N PRO A 38 -4.27 18.47 4.31
CA PRO A 38 -3.99 19.09 5.60
C PRO A 38 -3.19 20.38 5.37
N TYR A 39 -3.90 21.48 5.17
CA TYR A 39 -3.36 22.82 5.33
C TYR A 39 -3.18 23.04 6.83
N ILE A 40 -1.99 22.72 7.35
CA ILE A 40 -1.69 23.00 8.74
C ILE A 40 -1.20 24.46 8.82
N ALA A 41 -2.16 25.37 8.87
CA ALA A 41 -1.94 26.71 9.40
C ALA A 41 -2.09 26.64 10.92
N THR A 42 -1.15 27.23 11.66
CA THR A 42 -1.30 27.47 13.10
C THR A 42 -1.66 28.93 13.26
N THR A 43 -2.89 29.26 12.90
CA THR A 43 -3.57 30.27 13.73
C THR A 43 -3.90 29.62 15.06
N GLU A 44 -3.95 30.38 16.15
CA GLU A 44 -4.24 29.86 17.50
C GLU A 44 -5.57 29.08 17.59
N SER A 45 -6.47 29.25 16.61
CA SER A 45 -7.74 28.53 16.45
C SER A 45 -7.67 27.21 15.68
N GLU A 46 -6.56 26.89 15.02
CA GLU A 46 -6.37 25.68 14.20
C GLU A 46 -5.36 24.70 14.80
N ARG A 47 -4.94 24.91 16.06
CA ARG A 47 -4.48 23.79 16.88
C ARG A 47 -5.68 22.86 17.03
N VAL A 48 -5.79 21.86 16.13
CA VAL A 48 -6.67 20.70 16.28
C VAL A 48 -6.62 20.32 17.74
N SER A 49 -7.79 20.17 18.36
CA SER A 49 -7.90 19.85 19.78
C SER A 49 -7.09 18.59 20.04
N VAL A 50 -5.84 18.76 20.46
CA VAL A 50 -5.01 17.72 21.04
C VAL A 50 -5.94 17.03 22.03
N PRO A 51 -6.13 15.71 21.94
CA PRO A 51 -7.04 14.98 22.80
C PRO A 51 -6.84 15.45 24.23
N SER A 52 -7.93 15.70 24.97
CA SER A 52 -7.88 16.14 26.39
C SER A 52 -7.06 15.19 27.31
N SER A 53 -6.62 14.05 26.77
CA SER A 53 -5.72 13.07 27.36
C SER A 53 -4.22 13.39 27.27
N ILE A 54 -3.74 14.26 26.36
CA ILE A 54 -2.35 14.74 26.42
C ILE A 54 -2.33 15.88 27.44
N SER A 55 -1.50 15.77 28.47
CA SER A 55 -1.38 16.80 29.50
C SER A 55 -1.07 18.12 28.81
N LYS A 56 -2.00 19.07 28.86
CA LYS A 56 -1.79 20.43 28.35
C LYS A 56 -0.44 20.91 28.90
N ILE A 57 0.52 21.21 28.00
CA ILE A 57 1.74 21.97 28.33
C ILE A 57 1.34 23.44 28.57
N TYR A 58 0.36 23.63 29.45
CA TYR A 58 -0.26 24.90 29.82
C TYR A 58 -0.72 24.73 31.26
N GLN A 59 0.22 24.85 32.20
CA GLN A 59 -0.14 25.05 33.61
C GLN A 59 -0.08 26.54 33.91
N ASP A 60 -1.18 27.06 34.47
CA ASP A 60 -1.31 28.44 34.91
C ASP A 60 -0.24 28.81 35.94
N ASN A 61 0.33 29.99 35.71
CA ASN A 61 1.45 30.59 36.43
C ASN A 61 0.99 31.10 37.82
N THR A 62 1.50 30.53 38.91
CA THR A 62 1.47 31.21 40.24
C THR A 62 2.79 31.10 41.03
N ALA A 63 3.94 30.98 40.37
CA ALA A 63 5.24 31.00 41.05
C ALA A 63 6.17 32.05 40.45
N THR A 64 6.19 33.24 41.07
CA THR A 64 7.23 34.25 40.85
C THR A 64 8.56 33.77 41.43
N ALA A 65 9.47 33.31 40.57
CA ALA A 65 10.89 33.18 40.90
C ALA A 65 11.60 34.51 40.60
N THR A 66 12.19 35.10 41.62
CA THR A 66 12.93 36.36 41.56
C THR A 66 14.27 36.18 40.83
N SER A 67 14.52 37.12 39.90
CA SER A 67 15.75 37.41 39.14
C SER A 67 16.16 36.46 38.00
N VAL A 68 15.32 36.44 36.96
CA VAL A 68 15.73 36.34 35.54
C VAL A 68 15.47 37.74 34.93
N PRO A 69 16.26 38.26 33.96
CA PRO A 69 15.91 39.51 33.25
C PRO A 69 14.43 39.47 32.83
N GLY A 70 13.71 40.58 33.06
CA GLY A 70 12.23 40.63 33.19
C GLY A 70 11.36 40.25 31.98
N THR A 71 11.85 39.45 31.04
CA THR A 71 11.17 39.05 29.81
C THR A 71 11.17 37.54 29.54
N VAL A 72 11.89 36.71 30.31
CA VAL A 72 11.93 35.24 30.10
C VAL A 72 11.46 34.51 31.37
N THR A 73 10.37 33.75 31.28
CA THR A 73 9.90 32.89 32.38
C THR A 73 10.43 31.47 32.16
N VAL A 74 11.29 30.97 33.05
CA VAL A 74 11.71 29.57 33.04
C VAL A 74 10.74 28.77 33.93
N GLN A 75 10.02 27.80 33.37
CA GLN A 75 9.13 26.92 34.13
C GLN A 75 9.67 25.49 34.09
N LYS A 76 9.68 24.84 35.26
CA LYS A 76 9.90 23.40 35.35
C LYS A 76 8.56 22.69 35.28
N ILE A 77 8.39 21.78 34.33
CA ILE A 77 7.17 21.00 34.16
C ILE A 77 7.50 19.53 34.38
N SER A 78 6.91 18.95 35.42
CA SER A 78 7.00 17.50 35.65
C SER A 78 6.42 16.74 34.46
N ASN A 79 7.14 15.74 33.96
CA ASN A 79 6.76 14.92 32.81
C ASN A 79 6.71 15.66 31.46
N LEU A 80 7.38 16.81 31.32
CA LEU A 80 7.48 17.52 30.03
C LEU A 80 7.96 16.59 28.90
N ARG A 81 9.00 15.80 29.17
CA ARG A 81 9.53 14.83 28.22
C ARG A 81 8.48 13.83 27.74
N SER A 82 7.64 13.32 28.64
CA SER A 82 6.56 12.39 28.28
C SER A 82 5.53 13.06 27.37
N ALA A 83 5.12 14.30 27.68
CA ALA A 83 4.14 15.02 26.87
C ALA A 83 4.69 15.37 25.47
N ILE A 84 5.98 15.70 25.37
CA ILE A 84 6.66 15.92 24.08
C ILE A 84 6.75 14.61 23.29
N SER A 85 7.05 13.49 23.97
CA SER A 85 7.08 12.15 23.35
C SER A 85 5.70 11.75 22.80
N ASP A 86 4.64 11.94 23.58
CA ASP A 86 3.27 11.67 23.13
C ASP A 86 2.89 12.52 21.90
N TYR A 87 3.32 13.79 21.85
CA TYR A 87 3.09 14.68 20.72
C TYR A 87 3.86 14.22 19.46
N LYS A 88 5.10 13.77 19.64
CA LYS A 88 5.91 13.17 18.57
C LYS A 88 5.26 11.92 18.01
N ASP A 89 4.86 10.99 18.88
CA ASP A 89 4.28 9.71 18.49
C ASP A 89 2.95 9.91 17.74
N TYR A 90 2.12 10.87 18.19
CA TYR A 90 0.93 11.30 17.45
C TYR A 90 1.28 11.79 16.04
N PHE A 91 2.30 12.64 15.90
CA PHE A 91 2.70 13.16 14.60
C PHE A 91 3.26 12.05 13.69
N LEU A 92 4.06 11.14 14.24
CA LEU A 92 4.58 9.98 13.50
C LEU A 92 3.43 9.05 13.04
N GLU A 93 2.42 8.83 13.86
CA GLU A 93 1.24 8.04 13.49
C GLU A 93 0.44 8.71 12.36
N GLU A 94 0.20 10.02 12.43
CA GLU A 94 -0.46 10.76 11.34
C GLU A 94 0.36 10.73 10.04
N MET A 95 1.69 10.73 10.12
CA MET A 95 2.56 10.60 8.94
C MET A 95 2.58 9.18 8.38
N ASP A 96 2.54 8.14 9.22
CA ASP A 96 2.35 6.75 8.78
C ASP A 96 1.04 6.60 8.00
N GLU A 97 0.00 7.31 8.42
CA GLU A 97 -1.27 7.30 7.72
C GLU A 97 -1.22 8.05 6.38
N TYR A 98 -0.48 9.16 6.31
CA TYR A 98 -0.23 9.89 5.06
C TYR A 98 0.58 9.04 4.07
N GLU A 99 1.61 8.35 4.57
CA GLU A 99 2.42 7.41 3.80
C GLU A 99 1.56 6.31 3.18
N GLU A 100 0.66 5.68 3.95
CA GLU A 100 -0.25 4.66 3.42
C GLU A 100 -1.16 5.20 2.30
N GLU A 101 -1.57 6.47 2.35
CA GLU A 101 -2.41 7.10 1.31
C GLU A 101 -1.59 7.41 0.05
N GLN A 102 -0.35 7.86 0.20
CA GLN A 102 0.54 8.14 -0.93
C GLN A 102 1.15 6.87 -1.54
N LEU A 103 1.37 5.80 -0.78
CA LEU A 103 1.81 4.48 -1.28
C LEU A 103 0.84 3.89 -2.30
N ILE A 104 -0.44 4.29 -2.27
CA ILE A 104 -1.43 3.88 -3.27
C ILE A 104 -1.08 4.45 -4.66
N THR A 105 -0.22 5.48 -4.77
CA THR A 105 0.35 5.92 -6.05
C THR A 105 1.36 4.92 -6.65
N GLY A 106 1.78 3.89 -5.91
CA GLY A 106 2.47 2.70 -6.45
C GLY A 106 1.66 1.96 -7.53
N LEU A 107 0.37 2.27 -7.68
CA LEU A 107 -0.44 1.90 -8.85
C LEU A 107 0.12 2.39 -10.18
N ALA A 108 0.93 3.47 -10.19
CA ALA A 108 1.56 3.97 -11.39
C ALA A 108 2.49 2.92 -12.01
N VAL A 109 3.31 2.22 -11.21
CA VAL A 109 4.21 1.18 -11.74
C VAL A 109 3.42 -0.04 -12.21
N GLU A 110 2.40 -0.47 -11.46
CA GLU A 110 1.57 -1.62 -11.85
C GLU A 110 0.85 -1.36 -13.19
N GLU A 111 0.24 -0.18 -13.37
CA GLU A 111 -0.43 0.16 -14.63
C GLU A 111 0.52 0.16 -15.83
N LYS A 112 1.75 0.69 -15.68
CA LYS A 112 2.73 0.66 -16.77
C LYS A 112 3.32 -0.74 -16.98
N THR A 113 3.34 -1.60 -15.97
CA THR A 113 3.76 -3.01 -16.08
C THR A 113 2.76 -3.83 -16.89
N ASP A 114 1.46 -3.55 -16.77
CA ASP A 114 0.43 -4.17 -17.64
C ASP A 114 0.64 -3.79 -19.11
N ILE A 115 0.96 -2.52 -19.39
CA ILE A 115 1.29 -2.04 -20.74
C ILE A 115 2.54 -2.75 -21.28
N LEU A 116 3.55 -2.98 -20.42
CA LEU A 116 4.73 -3.76 -20.77
C LEU A 116 4.36 -5.18 -21.21
N GLY A 117 3.60 -5.90 -20.38
CA GLY A 117 3.17 -7.27 -20.68
C GLY A 117 2.35 -7.38 -21.97
N GLN A 118 1.48 -6.41 -22.25
CA GLN A 118 0.72 -6.35 -23.51
C GLN A 118 1.62 -6.13 -24.73
N ASN A 119 2.61 -5.24 -24.63
CA ASN A 119 3.55 -4.97 -25.72
C ASN A 119 4.49 -6.17 -25.98
N ASP A 120 4.95 -6.84 -24.93
CA ASP A 120 5.75 -8.06 -25.05
C ASP A 120 4.96 -9.20 -25.71
N ALA A 121 3.71 -9.41 -25.29
CA ALA A 121 2.82 -10.39 -25.93
C ALA A 121 2.57 -10.06 -27.41
N TYR A 122 2.38 -8.78 -27.74
CA TYR A 122 2.23 -8.31 -29.12
C TYR A 122 3.47 -8.63 -29.98
N LEU A 123 4.68 -8.37 -29.46
CA LEU A 123 5.93 -8.71 -30.14
C LEU A 123 6.10 -10.22 -30.35
N GLN A 124 5.74 -11.04 -29.36
CA GLN A 124 5.79 -12.50 -29.49
C GLN A 124 4.86 -13.01 -30.60
N ASN A 125 3.62 -12.51 -30.66
CA ASN A 125 2.66 -12.86 -31.71
C ASN A 125 3.17 -12.51 -33.12
N ILE A 126 3.84 -11.36 -33.26
CA ILE A 126 4.47 -10.94 -34.51
C ILE A 126 5.63 -11.86 -34.91
N ARG A 127 6.46 -12.28 -33.95
CA ARG A 127 7.58 -13.21 -34.21
C ARG A 127 7.07 -14.55 -34.77
N ASN A 128 5.88 -15.00 -34.33
CA ASN A 128 5.25 -16.25 -34.79
C ASN A 128 4.65 -16.15 -36.21
N GLY A 129 4.66 -14.98 -36.85
CA GLY A 129 4.38 -14.84 -38.29
C GLY A 129 2.91 -14.91 -38.70
N VAL A 130 1.97 -14.85 -37.77
CA VAL A 130 0.53 -14.92 -38.08
C VAL A 130 0.10 -13.68 -38.87
N GLY A 131 -0.40 -13.88 -40.10
CA GLY A 131 -0.90 -12.80 -40.96
C GLY A 131 0.19 -11.89 -41.58
N VAL A 132 1.45 -12.33 -41.59
CA VAL A 132 2.58 -11.54 -42.07
C VAL A 132 2.93 -11.86 -43.53
N VAL A 133 2.94 -10.85 -44.40
CA VAL A 133 3.41 -11.00 -45.78
C VAL A 133 4.92 -10.78 -45.84
N THR A 134 5.70 -11.72 -46.35
CA THR A 134 7.17 -11.55 -46.45
C THR A 134 7.57 -10.88 -47.77
N ALA A 135 8.40 -9.84 -47.73
CA ALA A 135 9.02 -9.19 -48.89
C ALA A 135 10.50 -9.59 -49.03
N THR A 136 10.95 -9.82 -50.25
CA THR A 136 12.35 -10.26 -50.54
C THR A 136 13.29 -9.12 -50.89
N SER A 137 12.75 -7.95 -51.21
CA SER A 137 13.50 -6.73 -51.55
C SER A 137 12.66 -5.49 -51.24
N VAL A 138 13.28 -4.31 -51.23
CA VAL A 138 12.56 -3.04 -51.02
C VAL A 138 11.56 -2.75 -52.14
N SER A 139 11.87 -3.11 -53.39
CA SER A 139 10.93 -3.00 -54.51
C SER A 139 9.73 -3.93 -54.34
N ASP A 140 9.95 -5.17 -53.90
CA ASP A 140 8.88 -6.14 -53.59
C ASP A 140 8.01 -5.66 -52.41
N LEU A 141 8.64 -5.11 -51.36
CA LEU A 141 7.96 -4.49 -50.22
C LEU A 141 7.03 -3.36 -50.69
N ASN A 142 7.54 -2.44 -51.52
CA ASN A 142 6.75 -1.33 -52.04
C ASN A 142 5.59 -1.82 -52.92
N ASN A 143 5.81 -2.84 -53.76
CA ASN A 143 4.76 -3.42 -54.60
C ASN A 143 3.65 -4.07 -53.76
N LYS A 144 4.01 -4.84 -52.72
CA LYS A 144 3.05 -5.49 -51.81
C LYS A 144 2.24 -4.48 -51.02
N ILE A 145 2.91 -3.44 -50.50
CA ILE A 145 2.23 -2.35 -49.82
C ILE A 145 1.27 -1.67 -50.79
N ASN A 146 1.69 -1.29 -52.00
CA ASN A 146 0.81 -0.60 -52.95
C ASN A 146 -0.35 -1.46 -53.48
N ALA A 147 -0.17 -2.78 -53.57
CA ALA A 147 -1.20 -3.71 -54.05
C ALA A 147 -2.31 -4.01 -53.03
N ALA A 148 -2.06 -3.87 -51.72
CA ALA A 148 -3.08 -4.09 -50.71
C ALA A 148 -4.22 -3.07 -50.80
N THR A 149 -5.46 -3.49 -50.57
CA THR A 149 -6.62 -2.58 -50.48
C THR A 149 -6.80 -1.99 -49.08
N ASP A 150 -6.35 -2.73 -48.06
CA ASP A 150 -6.55 -2.43 -46.65
C ASP A 150 -5.20 -2.36 -45.91
N ASN A 151 -5.27 -2.31 -44.57
CA ASN A 151 -4.10 -2.36 -43.69
C ASN A 151 -3.30 -3.66 -43.95
N ILE A 152 -1.98 -3.54 -44.01
CA ILE A 152 -1.10 -4.67 -44.31
C ILE A 152 0.05 -4.75 -43.31
N THR A 153 0.38 -5.98 -42.91
CA THR A 153 1.58 -6.31 -42.15
C THR A 153 2.59 -6.97 -43.08
N VAL A 154 3.75 -6.32 -43.27
CA VAL A 154 4.80 -6.81 -44.18
C VAL A 154 6.11 -6.97 -43.42
N LYS A 155 6.76 -8.13 -43.58
CA LYS A 155 8.08 -8.43 -43.03
C LYS A 155 9.14 -8.39 -44.10
N ILE A 156 10.28 -7.76 -43.81
CA ILE A 156 11.48 -7.81 -44.63
C ILE A 156 12.66 -8.25 -43.76
N ALA A 157 13.44 -9.23 -44.25
CA ALA A 157 14.57 -9.76 -43.48
C ALA A 157 15.65 -8.69 -43.25
N THR A 158 16.00 -7.93 -44.29
CA THR A 158 16.96 -6.83 -44.21
C THR A 158 16.44 -5.63 -45.00
N LEU A 159 16.31 -4.48 -44.34
CA LEU A 159 15.97 -3.21 -44.98
C LEU A 159 17.22 -2.34 -45.11
N ASN A 160 17.75 -2.24 -46.33
CA ASN A 160 18.89 -1.38 -46.65
C ASN A 160 18.42 0.00 -47.11
N LEU A 161 18.54 1.00 -46.24
CA LEU A 161 18.22 2.40 -46.54
C LEU A 161 19.34 3.05 -47.39
N THR A 162 19.22 2.92 -48.71
CA THR A 162 20.08 3.61 -49.69
C THR A 162 19.55 5.00 -50.06
N THR A 163 18.25 5.20 -49.95
CA THR A 163 17.52 6.47 -50.15
C THR A 163 16.55 6.71 -49.00
N ASN A 164 15.81 7.81 -49.03
CA ASN A 164 14.68 8.01 -48.13
C ASN A 164 13.51 7.12 -48.59
N TYR A 165 12.78 6.53 -47.64
CA TYR A 165 11.61 5.70 -47.93
C TYR A 165 10.39 6.17 -47.14
N THR A 166 9.23 6.12 -47.80
CA THR A 166 7.93 6.35 -47.16
C THR A 166 7.00 5.20 -47.51
N PHE A 167 6.40 4.57 -46.50
CA PHE A 167 5.46 3.47 -46.65
C PHE A 167 4.10 3.84 -46.03
N GLY A 168 3.02 3.47 -46.71
CA GLY A 168 1.65 3.83 -46.29
C GLY A 168 1.29 5.29 -46.58
N ASN A 169 0.12 5.71 -46.10
CA ASN A 169 -0.35 7.11 -46.12
C ASN A 169 -1.45 7.30 -45.06
N LEU A 170 -1.97 8.52 -44.90
CA LEU A 170 -3.01 8.86 -43.90
C LEU A 170 -4.27 7.97 -43.96
N SER A 171 -4.58 7.39 -45.12
CA SER A 171 -5.75 6.52 -45.33
C SER A 171 -5.42 5.03 -45.27
N LYS A 172 -4.15 4.66 -45.14
CA LYS A 172 -3.70 3.27 -45.20
C LYS A 172 -2.55 3.00 -44.25
N SER A 173 -2.84 2.23 -43.21
CA SER A 173 -1.87 1.84 -42.19
C SER A 173 -1.01 0.66 -42.65
N VAL A 174 0.29 0.74 -42.38
CA VAL A 174 1.27 -0.31 -42.66
C VAL A 174 1.98 -0.71 -41.37
N THR A 175 1.96 -1.99 -41.02
CA THR A 175 2.85 -2.54 -40.00
C THR A 175 4.08 -3.13 -40.68
N LEU A 176 5.22 -2.46 -40.57
CA LEU A 176 6.48 -2.86 -41.18
C LEU A 176 7.37 -3.57 -40.15
N ILE A 177 7.61 -4.87 -40.36
CA ILE A 177 8.50 -5.69 -39.54
C ILE A 177 9.85 -5.81 -40.25
N ILE A 178 10.92 -5.41 -39.57
CA ILE A 178 12.28 -5.38 -40.08
C ILE A 178 13.12 -6.33 -39.22
N GLY A 179 13.79 -7.30 -39.83
CA GLY A 179 14.84 -8.05 -39.14
C GLY A 179 16.03 -7.14 -38.86
N ASP A 180 16.84 -6.91 -39.88
CA ASP A 180 17.99 -6.01 -39.86
C ASP A 180 17.70 -4.67 -40.56
N LEU A 181 17.82 -3.56 -39.84
CA LEU A 181 17.80 -2.22 -40.42
C LEU A 181 19.24 -1.75 -40.65
N GLN A 182 19.64 -1.63 -41.92
CA GLN A 182 20.95 -1.12 -42.29
C GLN A 182 20.81 0.18 -43.06
N THR A 183 21.69 1.14 -42.82
CA THR A 183 21.72 2.38 -43.60
C THR A 183 23.05 2.55 -44.30
N GLY A 184 23.00 3.03 -45.55
CA GLY A 184 24.21 3.42 -46.26
C GLY A 184 24.91 4.64 -45.63
N THR A 185 25.89 5.18 -46.34
CA THR A 185 26.53 6.43 -45.93
C THR A 185 25.59 7.63 -46.13
N GLY A 186 25.67 8.59 -45.21
CA GLY A 186 24.91 9.85 -45.23
C GLY A 186 23.51 9.75 -44.59
N SER A 187 22.89 10.90 -44.38
CA SER A 187 21.60 10.98 -43.68
C SER A 187 20.47 10.32 -44.48
N LYS A 188 19.71 9.43 -43.83
CA LYS A 188 18.55 8.74 -44.42
C LYS A 188 17.32 8.89 -43.55
N SER A 189 16.15 8.72 -44.15
CA SER A 189 14.88 8.67 -43.41
C SER A 189 14.02 7.51 -43.84
N LEU A 190 13.34 6.92 -42.85
CA LEU A 190 12.29 5.92 -43.01
C LEU A 190 11.04 6.47 -42.36
N THR A 191 9.99 6.71 -43.15
CA THR A 191 8.68 7.12 -42.64
C THR A 191 7.65 6.02 -42.91
N VAL A 192 6.90 5.60 -41.90
CA VAL A 192 5.81 4.64 -42.04
C VAL A 192 4.55 5.24 -41.45
N TYR A 193 3.48 5.32 -42.25
CA TYR A 193 2.14 5.60 -41.75
C TYR A 193 1.57 4.29 -41.22
N GLY A 194 1.68 4.07 -39.91
CA GLY A 194 1.38 2.80 -39.26
C GLY A 194 2.40 2.46 -38.16
N ASN A 195 2.76 1.19 -38.04
CA ASN A 195 3.68 0.69 -37.02
C ASN A 195 5.02 0.26 -37.63
N ILE A 196 6.12 0.50 -36.91
CA ILE A 196 7.45 0.00 -37.25
C ILE A 196 7.90 -0.96 -36.15
N ILE A 197 8.38 -2.14 -36.52
CA ILE A 197 8.92 -3.14 -35.59
C ILE A 197 10.30 -3.56 -36.07
N ILE A 198 11.31 -3.43 -35.24
CA ILE A 198 12.70 -3.82 -35.55
C ILE A 198 13.09 -4.95 -34.60
N LEU A 199 13.51 -6.10 -35.14
CA LEU A 199 13.66 -7.34 -34.37
C LEU A 199 15.10 -7.75 -34.05
N ASP A 200 16.06 -7.47 -34.95
CA ASP A 200 17.39 -8.09 -34.88
C ASP A 200 18.52 -7.07 -34.71
N ASN A 201 18.63 -6.05 -35.57
CA ASN A 201 19.75 -5.09 -35.54
C ASN A 201 19.38 -3.73 -36.17
N ILE A 202 19.96 -2.64 -35.66
CA ILE A 202 19.93 -1.27 -36.17
C ILE A 202 21.36 -0.79 -36.42
N SER A 203 21.93 -1.18 -37.57
CA SER A 203 23.19 -0.62 -38.05
C SER A 203 22.94 0.70 -38.79
N SER A 204 22.58 1.75 -38.04
CA SER A 204 22.23 3.04 -38.63
C SER A 204 23.32 4.11 -38.45
N ASN A 205 23.64 4.76 -39.57
CA ASN A 205 24.42 5.98 -39.68
C ASN A 205 23.46 7.14 -39.97
N THR A 206 23.30 8.11 -39.06
CA THR A 206 22.56 9.36 -39.34
C THR A 206 21.11 9.15 -39.83
N THR A 207 20.29 8.34 -39.13
CA THR A 207 18.95 7.93 -39.64
C THR A 207 17.79 8.49 -38.82
N THR A 208 16.79 9.03 -39.50
CA THR A 208 15.50 9.41 -38.91
C THR A 208 14.46 8.32 -39.18
N ILE A 209 13.89 7.75 -38.12
CA ILE A 209 12.80 6.77 -38.20
C ILE A 209 11.54 7.45 -37.68
N THR A 210 10.51 7.52 -38.52
CA THR A 210 9.24 8.18 -38.21
C THR A 210 8.06 7.22 -38.36
N ALA A 211 7.32 6.96 -37.28
CA ALA A 211 6.04 6.25 -37.28
C ALA A 211 4.88 7.27 -37.12
N LYS A 212 4.00 7.34 -38.11
CA LYS A 212 2.88 8.29 -38.13
C LYS A 212 1.55 7.59 -37.90
N LYS A 213 0.65 8.26 -37.17
CA LYS A 213 -0.74 7.85 -37.05
C LYS A 213 -1.46 7.96 -38.38
N THR A 214 -2.39 7.05 -38.61
CA THR A 214 -3.40 7.18 -39.66
C THR A 214 -4.75 7.51 -39.03
N SER A 215 -5.84 7.37 -39.79
CA SER A 215 -7.19 7.40 -39.21
C SER A 215 -7.48 6.27 -38.20
N VAL A 216 -6.61 5.25 -38.11
CA VAL A 216 -6.73 4.14 -37.14
C VAL A 216 -6.11 4.57 -35.81
N GLN A 217 -6.86 4.56 -34.72
CA GLN A 217 -6.39 5.10 -33.42
C GLN A 217 -5.18 4.37 -32.80
N THR A 218 -4.89 3.13 -33.21
CA THR A 218 -3.91 2.26 -32.55
C THR A 218 -2.56 2.17 -33.27
N ASP A 219 -2.31 3.00 -34.28
CA ASP A 219 -1.06 3.00 -35.03
C ASP A 219 -0.17 4.22 -34.73
N GLY A 220 0.95 4.38 -35.45
CA GLY A 220 1.97 5.37 -35.13
C GLY A 220 2.95 4.92 -34.03
N ASN A 221 3.11 3.60 -33.83
CA ASN A 221 4.03 3.04 -32.85
C ASN A 221 5.36 2.62 -33.47
N LEU A 222 6.44 2.74 -32.70
CA LEU A 222 7.75 2.20 -33.01
C LEU A 222 8.16 1.21 -31.93
N TYR A 223 8.37 -0.05 -32.32
CA TYR A 223 8.83 -1.13 -31.46
C TYR A 223 10.27 -1.52 -31.82
N ILE A 224 11.15 -1.59 -30.84
CA ILE A 224 12.56 -1.98 -30.98
C ILE A 224 12.81 -3.17 -30.05
N ASP A 225 13.09 -4.34 -30.64
CA ASP A 225 13.25 -5.61 -29.93
C ASP A 225 14.61 -6.26 -30.17
N CYS A 226 15.66 -5.44 -30.19
CA CYS A 226 17.05 -5.84 -30.34
C CYS A 226 17.94 -5.22 -29.26
N GLU A 227 18.95 -5.97 -28.80
CA GLU A 227 20.05 -5.40 -28.02
C GLU A 227 21.00 -4.71 -29.00
N ASP A 228 21.15 -3.39 -28.89
CA ASP A 228 22.00 -2.67 -29.84
C ASP A 228 22.67 -1.45 -29.21
N THR A 229 23.74 -1.02 -29.88
CA THR A 229 24.50 0.17 -29.59
C THR A 229 24.51 1.07 -30.82
N LEU A 230 23.67 2.10 -30.81
CA LEU A 230 23.72 3.13 -31.83
C LEU A 230 24.97 3.97 -31.62
N SER A 231 25.85 4.07 -32.62
CA SER A 231 27.10 4.82 -32.53
C SER A 231 27.05 6.17 -33.24
N SER A 232 25.94 6.50 -33.90
CA SER A 232 25.80 7.70 -34.73
C SER A 232 24.43 8.33 -34.55
N MET A 233 24.28 9.58 -35.02
CA MET A 233 23.06 10.37 -34.84
C MET A 233 21.83 9.60 -35.33
N ALA A 234 20.86 9.33 -34.48
CA ALA A 234 19.57 8.81 -34.90
C ALA A 234 18.45 9.63 -34.28
N ALA A 235 17.36 9.80 -35.03
CA ALA A 235 16.15 10.42 -34.53
C ALA A 235 15.01 9.40 -34.62
N PHE A 236 14.34 9.16 -33.51
CA PHE A 236 13.17 8.31 -33.41
C PHE A 236 11.97 9.19 -33.14
N ASP A 237 11.00 9.18 -34.04
CA ASP A 237 9.80 10.01 -33.97
C ASP A 237 8.57 9.09 -34.14
N ALA A 238 7.71 8.99 -33.14
CA ALA A 238 6.51 8.18 -33.20
C ALA A 238 5.31 8.93 -32.65
N GLU A 239 4.29 9.19 -33.46
CA GLU A 239 3.12 9.98 -33.06
C GLU A 239 2.26 9.29 -31.95
N ASN A 240 2.51 8.02 -31.64
CA ASN A 240 1.91 7.32 -30.51
C ASN A 240 2.95 6.93 -29.46
N MET A 241 3.69 5.86 -29.70
CA MET A 241 4.51 5.24 -28.67
C MET A 241 5.84 4.75 -29.24
N ILE A 242 6.89 4.88 -28.45
CA ILE A 242 8.15 4.18 -28.66
C ILE A 242 8.30 3.13 -27.57
N TYR A 243 8.48 1.87 -27.96
CA TYR A 243 8.71 0.75 -27.05
C TYR A 243 10.05 0.07 -27.36
N ILE A 244 10.89 -0.08 -26.35
CA ILE A 244 12.19 -0.76 -26.43
C ILE A 244 12.18 -1.94 -25.45
N SER A 245 12.08 -3.19 -25.92
CA SER A 245 11.92 -4.36 -25.04
C SER A 245 13.24 -4.85 -24.41
N LYS A 246 14.38 -4.57 -25.04
CA LYS A 246 15.71 -5.05 -24.64
C LYS A 246 16.65 -3.92 -24.24
N ASP A 247 17.81 -4.27 -23.72
CA ASP A 247 18.82 -3.30 -23.32
C ASP A 247 19.30 -2.52 -24.54
N PHE A 248 19.38 -1.19 -24.42
CA PHE A 248 19.61 -0.31 -25.56
C PHE A 248 20.58 0.81 -25.21
N THR A 249 21.65 0.95 -25.99
CA THR A 249 22.71 1.93 -25.76
C THR A 249 22.74 3.01 -26.84
N LEU A 250 22.67 4.26 -26.41
CA LEU A 250 22.76 5.45 -27.25
C LEU A 250 24.19 6.04 -27.12
N ASN A 251 25.11 5.71 -28.03
CA ASN A 251 26.52 6.16 -28.01
C ASN A 251 26.80 7.36 -28.94
N SER A 252 27.76 8.21 -28.52
CA SER A 252 28.57 9.15 -29.33
C SER A 252 27.91 10.29 -30.13
N ALA A 253 26.59 10.34 -30.31
CA ALA A 253 25.92 11.39 -31.08
C ALA A 253 24.69 11.97 -30.32
N PRO A 254 24.17 13.14 -30.72
CA PRO A 254 22.89 13.64 -30.22
C PRO A 254 21.75 12.76 -30.75
N TYR A 255 20.96 12.20 -29.83
CA TYR A 255 19.77 11.43 -30.17
C TYR A 255 18.54 12.25 -29.82
N VAL A 256 17.55 12.22 -30.70
CA VAL A 256 16.26 12.85 -30.45
C VAL A 256 15.20 11.77 -30.51
N VAL A 257 14.56 11.52 -29.38
CA VAL A 257 13.44 10.60 -29.23
C VAL A 257 12.19 11.44 -28.97
N GLN A 258 11.21 11.35 -29.86
CA GLN A 258 9.95 12.09 -29.78
C GLN A 258 8.79 11.12 -29.88
N SER A 259 7.88 11.17 -28.89
CA SER A 259 6.66 10.37 -28.90
C SER A 259 5.56 10.97 -28.04
N ASN A 260 4.35 10.40 -28.05
CA ASN A 260 3.40 10.67 -26.96
C ASN A 260 3.80 9.85 -25.73
N SER A 261 4.13 8.58 -25.88
CA SER A 261 4.59 7.72 -24.79
C SER A 261 5.91 7.03 -25.09
N PHE A 262 6.83 7.03 -24.14
CA PHE A 262 8.10 6.31 -24.24
C PHE A 262 8.15 5.20 -23.21
N ILE A 263 8.47 3.98 -23.62
CA ILE A 263 8.55 2.82 -22.74
C ILE A 263 9.84 2.03 -23.03
N ALA A 264 10.62 1.76 -22.00
CA ALA A 264 11.77 0.88 -22.05
C ALA A 264 11.58 -0.32 -21.11
N GLY A 265 11.42 -1.52 -21.68
CA GLY A 265 11.43 -2.80 -20.98
C GLY A 265 12.84 -3.27 -20.57
N GLY A 266 13.87 -2.86 -21.32
CA GLY A 266 15.27 -3.10 -21.00
C GLY A 266 15.98 -1.90 -20.37
N THR A 267 17.25 -2.08 -20.01
CA THR A 267 18.11 -1.01 -19.48
C THR A 267 18.48 -0.03 -20.60
N ILE A 268 18.25 1.26 -20.37
CA ILE A 268 18.66 2.32 -21.30
C ILE A 268 19.96 2.94 -20.82
N THR A 269 20.98 2.91 -21.69
CA THR A 269 22.27 3.57 -21.43
C THR A 269 22.48 4.74 -22.37
N ALA A 270 22.46 5.96 -21.84
CA ALA A 270 22.70 7.19 -22.61
C ALA A 270 24.17 7.66 -22.46
N ASN A 271 24.98 7.36 -23.48
CA ASN A 271 26.40 7.74 -23.58
C ASN A 271 26.65 8.79 -24.67
N GLY A 272 25.60 9.29 -25.33
CA GLY A 272 25.69 10.26 -26.44
C GLY A 272 25.78 11.71 -25.94
N TYR A 273 26.41 12.57 -26.73
CA TYR A 273 26.41 14.01 -26.46
C TYR A 273 25.03 14.58 -26.79
N ASN A 274 24.30 15.10 -25.80
CA ASN A 274 23.02 15.80 -25.99
C ASN A 274 21.88 14.88 -26.49
N THR A 275 21.56 13.86 -25.71
CA THR A 275 20.39 13.01 -25.92
C THR A 275 19.14 13.71 -25.37
N GLY A 276 18.07 13.77 -26.17
CA GLY A 276 16.77 14.31 -25.77
C GLY A 276 15.69 13.25 -25.89
N ILE A 277 14.97 12.97 -24.81
CA ILE A 277 13.74 12.16 -24.80
C ILE A 277 12.58 13.13 -24.54
N THR A 278 11.65 13.21 -25.48
CA THR A 278 10.43 14.01 -25.34
C THR A 278 9.24 13.07 -25.53
N ALA A 279 8.47 12.87 -24.46
CA ALA A 279 7.27 12.06 -24.46
C ALA A 279 6.10 12.94 -23.98
N ALA A 280 5.13 13.24 -24.83
CA ALA A 280 4.05 14.19 -24.46
C ALA A 280 3.30 13.76 -23.19
N ASP A 281 2.98 12.48 -23.05
CA ASP A 281 2.20 11.92 -21.95
C ASP A 281 3.13 11.35 -20.87
N PHE A 282 3.90 10.29 -21.16
CA PHE A 282 4.74 9.67 -20.14
C PHE A 282 5.99 8.99 -20.67
N ALA A 283 7.02 8.91 -19.84
CA ALA A 283 8.21 8.10 -20.02
C ALA A 283 8.30 7.05 -18.91
N TYR A 284 8.30 5.77 -19.28
CA TYR A 284 8.39 4.64 -18.36
C TYR A 284 9.64 3.79 -18.63
N PHE A 285 10.43 3.54 -17.59
CA PHE A 285 11.61 2.68 -17.62
C PHE A 285 11.38 1.52 -16.65
N HIS A 286 11.21 0.30 -17.17
CA HIS A 286 10.97 -0.88 -16.36
C HIS A 286 12.20 -1.34 -15.57
N LYS A 287 13.39 -1.05 -16.11
CA LYS A 287 14.69 -1.34 -15.49
C LYS A 287 15.48 -0.05 -15.29
N ASP A 288 16.77 -0.20 -15.01
CA ASP A 288 17.70 0.89 -14.77
C ASP A 288 17.81 1.86 -15.95
N LEU A 289 17.99 3.14 -15.62
CA LEU A 289 18.38 4.20 -16.53
C LEU A 289 19.79 4.68 -16.14
N SER A 290 20.76 4.37 -17.00
CA SER A 290 22.16 4.78 -16.80
C SER A 290 22.51 5.93 -17.75
N ILE A 291 22.86 7.08 -17.18
CA ILE A 291 23.13 8.31 -17.91
C ILE A 291 24.60 8.67 -17.70
N LYS A 292 25.43 8.54 -18.73
CA LYS A 292 26.87 8.85 -18.65
C LYS A 292 27.27 10.13 -19.36
N GLN A 293 26.37 10.68 -20.17
CA GLN A 293 26.53 11.93 -20.90
C GLN A 293 25.20 12.71 -20.91
N LEU A 294 25.20 13.92 -21.47
CA LEU A 294 24.07 14.85 -21.37
C LEU A 294 22.75 14.24 -21.84
N LEU A 295 21.76 14.19 -20.94
CA LEU A 295 20.38 13.75 -21.21
C LEU A 295 19.39 14.85 -20.80
N THR A 296 18.44 15.16 -21.67
CA THR A 296 17.23 15.93 -21.35
C THR A 296 16.00 15.06 -21.52
N VAL A 297 15.16 14.95 -20.50
CA VAL A 297 13.86 14.29 -20.57
C VAL A 297 12.76 15.32 -20.38
N ASN A 298 11.81 15.40 -21.32
CA ASN A 298 10.62 16.24 -21.22
C ASN A 298 9.37 15.36 -21.31
N CYS A 299 8.54 15.36 -20.28
CA CYS A 299 7.29 14.57 -20.27
C CYS A 299 6.26 15.09 -19.26
N ASP A 300 5.01 14.67 -19.37
CA ASP A 300 4.03 14.95 -18.32
C ASP A 300 4.25 14.04 -17.09
N GLU A 301 4.48 12.73 -17.28
CA GLU A 301 4.82 11.79 -16.21
C GLU A 301 6.13 11.06 -16.48
N PHE A 302 6.97 10.91 -15.46
CA PHE A 302 8.20 10.10 -15.52
C PHE A 302 8.14 8.99 -14.48
N THR A 303 8.39 7.76 -14.90
CA THR A 303 8.40 6.60 -13.99
C THR A 303 9.59 5.70 -14.29
N ILE A 304 10.36 5.36 -13.27
CA ILE A 304 11.40 4.35 -13.35
C ILE A 304 11.21 3.29 -12.26
N ALA A 305 11.21 2.03 -12.65
CA ALA A 305 11.01 0.90 -11.76
C ALA A 305 12.33 0.30 -11.23
N GLY A 306 13.46 0.54 -11.91
CA GLY A 306 14.81 0.22 -11.41
C GLY A 306 15.57 1.46 -10.92
N ASP A 307 16.89 1.34 -10.87
CA ASP A 307 17.77 2.43 -10.43
C ASP A 307 17.93 3.54 -11.48
N LEU A 308 17.94 4.80 -11.03
CA LEU A 308 18.39 5.93 -11.84
C LEU A 308 19.81 6.30 -11.47
N THR A 309 20.77 6.13 -12.40
CA THR A 309 22.15 6.58 -12.19
C THR A 309 22.52 7.68 -13.17
N SER A 310 22.79 8.89 -12.67
CA SER A 310 23.26 10.04 -13.43
C SER A 310 24.74 10.31 -13.17
N GLU A 311 25.61 9.91 -14.10
CA GLU A 311 27.05 10.18 -14.13
C GLU A 311 27.44 11.28 -15.13
N ALA A 312 26.45 11.91 -15.76
CA ALA A 312 26.63 12.89 -16.82
C ALA A 312 26.87 14.30 -16.29
N TYR A 313 27.73 15.06 -16.98
CA TYR A 313 28.07 16.43 -16.58
C TYR A 313 26.86 17.37 -16.45
N ASP A 314 25.81 17.16 -17.22
CA ASP A 314 24.53 17.86 -17.11
C ASP A 314 23.40 16.87 -17.45
N THR A 315 22.47 16.63 -16.53
CA THR A 315 21.22 15.90 -16.80
C THR A 315 20.05 16.80 -16.47
N THR A 316 18.98 16.81 -17.27
CA THR A 316 17.78 17.60 -17.02
C THR A 316 16.53 16.75 -17.17
N PHE A 317 15.68 16.77 -16.16
CA PHE A 317 14.33 16.20 -16.20
C PHE A 317 13.33 17.35 -16.05
N ASN A 318 12.52 17.58 -17.08
CA ASN A 318 11.40 18.50 -17.05
C ASN A 318 10.11 17.68 -17.11
N VAL A 319 9.56 17.39 -15.94
CA VAL A 319 8.37 16.57 -15.76
C VAL A 319 7.21 17.50 -15.35
N ALA A 320 6.14 17.58 -16.14
CA ALA A 320 5.04 18.51 -15.82
C ALA A 320 4.24 18.06 -14.58
N GLY A 321 4.13 16.75 -14.38
CA GLY A 321 3.45 16.09 -13.28
C GLY A 321 4.43 15.37 -12.35
N THR A 322 4.25 14.06 -12.20
CA THR A 322 4.96 13.26 -11.20
C THR A 322 6.20 12.60 -11.77
N PHE A 323 7.32 12.77 -11.08
CA PHE A 323 8.53 11.97 -11.21
C PHE A 323 8.49 10.87 -10.15
N TYR A 324 8.40 9.62 -10.58
CA TYR A 324 8.40 8.46 -9.68
C TYR A 324 9.63 7.59 -9.92
N ALA A 325 10.36 7.27 -8.86
CA ALA A 325 11.43 6.27 -8.84
C ALA A 325 11.14 5.19 -7.80
N ASN A 326 11.07 3.94 -8.24
CA ASN A 326 10.77 2.79 -7.39
C ASN A 326 11.98 2.29 -6.57
N GLU A 327 13.19 2.49 -7.08
CA GLU A 327 14.42 2.14 -6.36
C GLU A 327 15.17 3.43 -6.03
N SER A 328 16.51 3.42 -6.16
CA SER A 328 17.35 4.53 -5.75
C SER A 328 17.69 5.48 -6.90
N ILE A 329 17.85 6.76 -6.56
CA ILE A 329 18.38 7.77 -7.47
C ILE A 329 19.81 8.11 -7.04
N PHE A 330 20.78 7.79 -7.89
CA PHE A 330 22.20 8.07 -7.70
C PHE A 330 22.67 9.21 -8.61
N ILE A 331 22.88 10.38 -8.02
CA ILE A 331 23.36 11.57 -8.70
C ILE A 331 24.86 11.72 -8.47
N LYS A 332 25.66 11.37 -9.47
CA LYS A 332 27.14 11.44 -9.44
C LYS A 332 27.70 12.66 -10.17
N GLN A 333 26.85 13.50 -10.75
CA GLN A 333 27.20 14.75 -11.42
C GLN A 333 25.97 15.67 -11.44
N ARG A 334 26.13 16.90 -11.90
CA ARG A 334 25.07 17.92 -11.94
C ARG A 334 23.81 17.41 -12.64
N THR A 335 22.71 17.40 -11.90
CA THR A 335 21.39 16.98 -12.35
C THR A 335 20.36 18.03 -11.95
N TYR A 336 19.49 18.38 -12.89
CA TYR A 336 18.37 19.29 -12.73
C TYR A 336 17.08 18.47 -12.79
N ILE A 337 16.26 18.53 -11.73
CA ILE A 337 14.94 17.88 -11.71
C ILE A 337 13.90 18.97 -11.49
N ASN A 338 13.05 19.19 -12.48
CA ASN A 338 11.87 20.04 -12.41
C ASN A 338 10.64 19.14 -12.47
N ALA A 339 9.84 19.11 -11.41
CA ALA A 339 8.62 18.30 -11.35
C ALA A 339 7.48 18.99 -10.59
N ARG A 340 6.24 18.50 -10.73
CA ARG A 340 5.21 18.82 -9.73
C ARG A 340 5.47 18.06 -8.45
N ASP A 341 5.66 16.75 -8.58
CA ASP A 341 5.92 15.82 -7.48
C ASP A 341 7.17 14.98 -7.78
N LEU A 342 7.96 14.65 -6.76
CA LEU A 342 9.08 13.70 -6.82
C LEU A 342 8.91 12.65 -5.72
N ILE A 343 8.65 11.41 -6.10
CA ILE A 343 8.42 10.29 -5.18
C ILE A 343 9.52 9.25 -5.40
N VAL A 344 10.29 8.94 -4.34
CA VAL A 344 11.46 8.05 -4.38
C VAL A 344 11.34 6.97 -3.32
N CYS A 345 11.15 5.73 -3.74
CA CYS A 345 10.78 4.59 -2.89
C CYS A 345 11.91 3.96 -2.06
N GLU A 346 13.16 4.22 -2.38
CA GLU A 346 14.28 3.86 -1.51
C GLU A 346 15.06 5.10 -1.10
N SER A 347 16.12 5.45 -1.85
CA SER A 347 17.05 6.49 -1.45
C SER A 347 17.35 7.48 -2.56
N LEU A 348 17.61 8.74 -2.17
CA LEU A 348 18.16 9.78 -3.03
C LEU A 348 19.58 10.09 -2.55
N SER A 349 20.58 9.77 -3.38
CA SER A 349 21.98 10.01 -3.06
C SER A 349 22.61 10.98 -4.05
N ASN A 350 23.20 12.06 -3.53
CA ASN A 350 24.00 13.00 -4.27
C ASN A 350 25.46 12.93 -3.82
N ILE A 351 26.33 12.54 -4.74
CA ILE A 351 27.75 12.31 -4.48
C ILE A 351 28.62 13.47 -5.02
N VAL A 352 28.10 14.38 -5.87
CA VAL A 352 28.90 15.40 -6.60
C VAL A 352 28.19 16.75 -6.77
N TYR A 353 28.97 17.83 -6.86
CA TYR A 353 28.52 19.22 -6.89
C TYR A 353 27.44 19.56 -7.94
N GLY A 354 26.48 20.39 -7.53
CA GLY A 354 25.68 21.24 -8.42
C GLY A 354 24.31 20.68 -8.77
N THR A 355 23.74 19.80 -7.96
CA THR A 355 22.39 19.27 -8.18
C THR A 355 21.34 20.26 -7.69
N ASP A 356 20.40 20.61 -8.56
CA ASP A 356 19.25 21.46 -8.23
C ASP A 356 17.95 20.68 -8.48
N ILE A 357 17.19 20.45 -7.41
CA ILE A 357 15.87 19.81 -7.47
C ILE A 357 14.83 20.89 -7.17
N SER A 358 13.98 21.20 -8.14
CA SER A 358 12.88 22.15 -8.02
C SER A 358 11.55 21.43 -8.26
N VAL A 359 10.82 21.17 -7.19
CA VAL A 359 9.58 20.39 -7.21
C VAL A 359 8.47 21.27 -6.65
N SER A 360 7.45 21.60 -7.44
CA SER A 360 6.50 22.63 -7.01
C SER A 360 5.58 22.25 -5.85
N ASP A 361 5.39 20.95 -5.58
CA ASP A 361 4.51 20.45 -4.52
C ASP A 361 5.28 19.53 -3.55
N LEU A 362 5.37 18.23 -3.83
CA LEU A 362 5.87 17.24 -2.86
C LEU A 362 7.16 16.54 -3.30
N ILE A 363 8.15 16.48 -2.40
CA ILE A 363 9.25 15.51 -2.42
C ILE A 363 9.04 14.49 -1.32
N TYR A 364 8.95 13.21 -1.68
CA TYR A 364 8.80 12.10 -0.74
C TYR A 364 9.92 11.07 -0.93
N ILE A 365 10.66 10.77 0.14
CA ILE A 365 11.77 9.80 0.15
C ILE A 365 11.51 8.77 1.26
N TYR A 366 11.47 7.48 0.93
CA TYR A 366 11.07 6.45 1.90
C TYR A 366 12.17 6.04 2.89
N ASP A 367 13.43 5.98 2.46
CA ASP A 367 14.54 5.52 3.32
C ASP A 367 15.53 6.65 3.63
N GLN A 368 16.40 7.02 2.69
CA GLN A 368 17.49 7.93 3.00
C GLN A 368 17.67 9.05 1.96
N LEU A 369 17.87 10.28 2.45
CA LEU A 369 18.45 11.37 1.69
C LEU A 369 19.93 11.52 2.06
N SER A 370 20.83 11.20 1.14
CA SER A 370 22.28 11.32 1.33
C SER A 370 22.86 12.41 0.45
N ILE A 371 23.47 13.43 1.06
CA ILE A 371 24.01 14.61 0.37
C ILE A 371 25.49 14.74 0.72
N THR A 372 26.38 14.28 -0.16
CA THR A 372 27.83 14.35 0.05
C THR A 372 28.44 15.63 -0.53
N GLN A 373 27.77 16.30 -1.48
CA GLN A 373 28.21 17.54 -2.12
C GLN A 373 27.07 18.53 -2.32
N ASN A 374 27.38 19.78 -2.68
CA ASN A 374 26.41 20.87 -2.73
C ASN A 374 25.14 20.51 -3.51
N MET A 375 24.00 20.73 -2.87
CA MET A 375 22.68 20.43 -3.37
C MET A 375 21.69 21.52 -2.96
N THR A 376 20.84 21.91 -3.90
CA THR A 376 19.68 22.77 -3.63
C THR A 376 18.42 21.94 -3.82
N ILE A 377 17.55 21.92 -2.81
CA ILE A 377 16.21 21.35 -2.92
C ILE A 377 15.21 22.48 -2.67
N GLY A 378 14.33 22.74 -3.63
CA GLY A 378 13.22 23.68 -3.52
C GLY A 378 11.90 22.95 -3.68
N CYS A 379 11.02 22.98 -2.67
CA CYS A 379 9.68 22.39 -2.77
C CYS A 379 8.65 22.95 -1.79
N GLU A 380 7.37 22.63 -1.94
CA GLU A 380 6.35 23.02 -0.95
C GLU A 380 6.43 22.11 0.28
N SER A 381 6.55 20.79 0.08
CA SER A 381 6.69 19.82 1.16
C SER A 381 7.82 18.82 0.89
N LEU A 382 8.67 18.59 1.89
CA LEU A 382 9.75 17.61 1.86
C LEU A 382 9.52 16.58 2.98
N ILE A 383 9.21 15.35 2.61
CA ILE A 383 8.92 14.26 3.55
C ILE A 383 9.97 13.15 3.35
N ILE A 384 10.65 12.80 4.44
CA ILE A 384 11.71 11.80 4.45
C ILE A 384 11.36 10.78 5.54
N ASN A 385 10.91 9.60 5.13
CA ASN A 385 10.43 8.56 6.02
C ASN A 385 11.57 7.74 6.67
N GLY A 386 12.83 8.08 6.41
CA GLY A 386 13.95 7.64 7.23
C GLY A 386 14.88 8.79 7.57
N SER A 387 16.16 8.69 7.20
CA SER A 387 17.22 9.60 7.68
C SER A 387 17.75 10.53 6.60
N VAL A 388 18.25 11.69 7.04
CA VAL A 388 19.04 12.61 6.22
C VAL A 388 20.49 12.55 6.68
N LEU A 389 21.40 12.25 5.75
CA LEU A 389 22.84 12.35 5.95
C LEU A 389 23.39 13.42 5.03
N ASN A 390 23.76 14.57 5.58
CA ASN A 390 24.32 15.68 4.84
C ASN A 390 25.78 15.92 5.23
N GLU A 391 26.69 15.51 4.35
CA GLU A 391 28.14 15.72 4.45
C GLU A 391 28.64 16.89 3.59
N ALA A 392 27.74 17.54 2.84
CA ALA A 392 28.08 18.58 1.88
C ALA A 392 28.40 19.94 2.51
N TYR A 393 29.36 20.63 1.91
CA TYR A 393 29.85 21.92 2.40
C TYR A 393 28.86 23.08 2.25
N ASP A 394 27.90 23.02 1.35
CA ASP A 394 26.88 24.06 1.20
C ASP A 394 25.58 23.44 0.65
N THR A 395 24.69 23.05 1.57
CA THR A 395 23.36 22.53 1.23
C THR A 395 22.30 23.56 1.56
N THR A 396 21.37 23.76 0.62
CA THR A 396 20.18 24.59 0.86
C THR A 396 18.93 23.77 0.64
N LEU A 397 18.11 23.65 1.69
CA LEU A 397 16.78 23.05 1.64
C LEU A 397 15.77 24.19 1.80
N ASP A 398 15.11 24.57 0.72
CA ASP A 398 14.10 25.63 0.67
C ASP A 398 12.71 25.01 0.55
N VAL A 399 12.02 24.88 1.69
CA VAL A 399 10.75 24.17 1.81
C VAL A 399 9.64 25.17 2.14
N GLY A 400 8.59 25.26 1.32
CA GLY A 400 7.55 26.28 1.47
C GLY A 400 6.66 26.07 2.71
N SER A 401 6.26 24.84 2.98
CA SER A 401 5.29 24.44 4.01
C SER A 401 5.90 23.54 5.09
N LEU A 402 6.22 22.29 4.77
CA LEU A 402 6.59 21.28 5.76
C LEU A 402 7.84 20.51 5.34
N MET A 403 8.86 20.54 6.19
CA MET A 403 9.96 19.58 6.15
C MET A 403 9.78 18.57 7.28
N PHE A 404 9.71 17.28 6.94
CA PHE A 404 9.59 16.16 7.86
C PHE A 404 10.71 15.15 7.63
N VAL A 405 11.38 14.76 8.70
CA VAL A 405 12.36 13.67 8.75
C VAL A 405 11.95 12.73 9.87
N ARG A 406 11.63 11.48 9.55
CA ARG A 406 11.17 10.51 10.55
C ARG A 406 12.26 10.15 11.55
N ASP A 407 13.44 9.82 11.03
CA ASP A 407 14.57 9.35 11.84
C ASP A 407 15.57 10.49 12.07
N ASN A 408 16.84 10.32 11.72
CA ASN A 408 17.90 11.25 12.11
C ASN A 408 18.19 12.28 11.01
N LEU A 409 18.58 13.48 11.43
CA LEU A 409 19.14 14.52 10.59
C LEU A 409 20.61 14.72 10.98
N GLU A 410 21.52 14.13 10.22
CA GLU A 410 22.95 14.19 10.46
C GLU A 410 23.61 15.21 9.53
N ILE A 411 24.21 16.26 10.10
CA ILE A 411 24.77 17.38 9.34
C ILE A 411 26.26 17.56 9.67
N SER A 412 27.13 17.24 8.72
CA SER A 412 28.58 17.33 8.87
C SER A 412 29.20 18.60 8.27
N ALA A 413 28.46 19.39 7.49
CA ALA A 413 28.92 20.71 7.03
C ALA A 413 27.79 21.75 6.86
N LYS A 414 28.10 22.95 6.34
CA LYS A 414 27.20 24.11 6.37
C LYS A 414 25.89 23.81 5.64
N THR A 415 24.79 24.04 6.34
CA THR A 415 23.45 23.69 5.88
C THR A 415 22.49 24.81 6.22
N ASN A 416 21.75 25.27 5.21
CA ASN A 416 20.66 26.22 5.39
C ASN A 416 19.34 25.50 5.15
N ILE A 417 18.47 25.50 6.14
CA ILE A 417 17.10 24.97 6.04
C ILE A 417 16.14 26.13 6.17
N TYR A 418 15.32 26.34 5.15
CA TYR A 418 14.19 27.26 5.15
C TYR A 418 12.92 26.41 5.13
N ALA A 419 12.02 26.65 6.08
CA ALA A 419 10.75 25.93 6.17
C ALA A 419 9.65 26.82 6.76
N ASP A 420 8.39 26.55 6.51
CA ASP A 420 7.33 27.05 7.40
C ASP A 420 7.33 26.24 8.70
N ARG A 421 7.54 24.92 8.58
CA ARG A 421 7.61 23.96 9.71
C ARG A 421 8.69 22.91 9.47
N LEU A 422 9.40 22.55 10.54
CA LEU A 422 10.44 21.54 10.51
C LEU A 422 10.21 20.52 11.63
N PHE A 423 10.07 19.25 11.26
CA PHE A 423 9.95 18.15 12.20
C PHE A 423 11.03 17.10 11.95
N VAL A 424 11.78 16.75 12.98
CA VAL A 424 12.76 15.65 12.97
C VAL A 424 12.43 14.72 14.14
N GLY A 425 11.89 13.53 13.84
CA GLY A 425 11.43 12.58 14.86
C GLY A 425 12.58 11.94 15.64
N GLY A 426 13.73 11.71 15.00
CA GLY A 426 14.96 11.23 15.61
C GLY A 426 15.92 12.35 16.02
N ASN A 427 17.21 12.06 15.98
CA ASN A 427 18.23 13.00 16.45
C ASN A 427 18.72 13.90 15.33
N VAL A 428 18.83 15.19 15.63
CA VAL A 428 19.65 16.13 14.88
C VAL A 428 21.05 16.09 15.45
N THR A 429 22.01 15.62 14.66
CA THR A 429 23.42 15.61 15.05
C THR A 429 24.25 16.43 14.08
N GLY A 430 25.31 17.08 14.55
CA GLY A 430 26.21 17.70 13.60
C GLY A 430 27.58 18.11 14.09
N ASN A 431 28.54 18.00 13.18
CA ASN A 431 29.95 18.36 13.39
C ASN A 431 30.39 19.51 12.47
N ALA A 432 29.41 20.30 12.02
CA ALA A 432 29.53 21.28 10.94
C ALA A 432 29.77 22.72 11.42
N TYR A 433 30.47 23.52 10.61
CA TYR A 433 30.45 24.98 10.74
C TYR A 433 29.12 25.53 10.21
N ASP A 434 28.49 26.44 10.95
CA ASP A 434 27.34 27.27 10.54
C ASP A 434 26.11 26.50 10.02
N GLN A 435 25.35 25.90 10.94
CA GLN A 435 24.01 25.40 10.64
C GLN A 435 22.97 26.51 10.84
N VAL A 436 22.16 26.80 9.82
CA VAL A 436 21.13 27.84 9.87
C VAL A 436 19.77 27.21 9.60
N TYR A 437 18.90 27.25 10.60
CA TYR A 437 17.50 26.86 10.47
C TYR A 437 16.66 28.13 10.51
N THR A 438 16.02 28.49 9.41
CA THR A 438 15.08 29.61 9.32
C THR A 438 13.69 29.07 9.08
N VAL A 439 12.93 28.89 10.17
CA VAL A 439 11.62 28.22 10.13
C VAL A 439 10.54 29.19 10.55
N GLN A 440 9.46 29.42 9.81
CA GLN A 440 8.54 30.50 10.18
C GLN A 440 7.73 30.20 11.44
N LYS A 441 7.23 28.96 11.59
CA LYS A 441 6.23 28.58 12.60
C LYS A 441 6.79 27.63 13.66
N GLU A 442 7.01 26.36 13.34
CA GLU A 442 7.26 25.33 14.38
C GLU A 442 8.49 24.49 14.03
N ILE A 443 9.33 24.28 15.03
CA ILE A 443 10.47 23.36 14.96
C ILE A 443 10.30 22.28 16.03
N PHE A 444 10.36 21.02 15.62
CA PHE A 444 10.41 19.86 16.50
C PHE A 444 11.66 19.03 16.23
N PHE A 445 12.43 18.73 17.26
CA PHE A 445 13.56 17.80 17.20
C PHE A 445 13.41 16.70 18.27
N GLY A 446 13.81 15.46 17.96
CA GLY A 446 13.98 14.41 18.96
C GLY A 446 15.08 14.80 19.95
N SER A 447 16.36 14.67 19.59
CA SER A 447 17.46 15.35 20.32
C SER A 447 18.24 16.25 19.37
N TYR A 448 18.91 17.27 19.91
CA TYR A 448 19.77 18.16 19.13
C TYR A 448 21.17 18.19 19.75
N VAL A 449 22.15 17.60 19.08
CA VAL A 449 23.54 17.50 19.56
C VAL A 449 24.52 17.94 18.48
N THR A 450 25.10 19.12 18.65
CA THR A 450 26.13 19.63 17.74
C THR A 450 27.39 20.04 18.49
N THR A 451 28.54 19.96 17.83
CA THR A 451 29.84 20.39 18.38
C THR A 451 30.22 21.82 17.99
N LEU A 452 29.44 22.52 17.16
CA LEU A 452 29.82 23.80 16.54
C LEU A 452 28.65 24.81 16.49
N PHE A 453 28.79 25.89 15.70
CA PHE A 453 27.87 27.03 15.68
C PHE A 453 26.53 26.70 14.99
N THR A 454 25.43 27.01 15.67
CA THR A 454 24.07 26.88 15.14
C THR A 454 23.30 28.17 15.30
N THR A 455 22.57 28.56 14.26
CA THR A 455 21.53 29.59 14.33
C THR A 455 20.17 28.94 14.07
N VAL A 456 19.27 29.02 15.05
CA VAL A 456 17.86 28.66 14.90
C VAL A 456 17.06 29.95 14.90
N ASN A 457 16.33 30.24 13.84
CA ASN A 457 15.50 31.42 13.67
C ASN A 457 14.05 30.97 13.40
N CYS A 458 13.21 31.07 14.42
CA CYS A 458 11.80 30.72 14.40
C CYS A 458 10.90 31.89 14.84
N PRO A 459 10.74 32.95 14.01
CA PRO A 459 10.20 34.22 14.46
C PRO A 459 8.73 34.20 14.86
N TYR A 460 7.93 33.20 14.46
CA TYR A 460 6.48 33.16 14.74
C TYR A 460 5.99 31.91 15.46
N GLY A 461 6.87 31.03 15.96
CA GLY A 461 6.38 29.97 16.84
C GLY A 461 7.43 29.21 17.63
N ASP A 462 7.13 27.94 17.89
CA ASP A 462 7.70 27.16 18.99
C ASP A 462 8.92 26.34 18.54
N LEU A 463 9.92 26.23 19.41
CA LEU A 463 11.03 25.27 19.32
C LEU A 463 10.85 24.19 20.39
N ILE A 464 10.62 22.95 19.97
CA ILE A 464 10.37 21.81 20.84
C ILE A 464 11.46 20.77 20.64
N ILE A 465 12.08 20.32 21.73
CA ILE A 465 13.14 19.31 21.73
C ILE A 465 12.77 18.25 22.77
N GLU A 466 12.61 16.99 22.36
CA GLU A 466 12.22 15.89 23.26
C GLU A 466 13.35 15.49 24.22
N GLY A 467 14.57 15.43 23.71
CA GLY A 467 15.77 14.93 24.37
C GLY A 467 16.79 16.03 24.67
N GLU A 468 18.06 15.70 24.50
CA GLU A 468 19.17 16.59 24.86
C GLU A 468 19.28 17.75 23.87
N PHE A 469 19.59 18.95 24.36
CA PHE A 469 19.94 20.11 23.55
C PHE A 469 21.36 20.57 23.86
N SER A 470 22.32 20.11 23.08
CA SER A 470 23.75 20.34 23.30
C SER A 470 24.38 21.06 22.10
N SER A 471 25.05 22.18 22.36
CA SER A 471 25.83 22.91 21.35
C SER A 471 27.02 23.65 21.98
N THR A 472 28.10 23.84 21.23
CA THR A 472 29.21 24.72 21.62
C THR A 472 28.82 26.19 21.53
N ASN A 473 28.09 26.61 20.51
CA ASN A 473 27.60 27.97 20.36
C ASN A 473 26.26 27.95 19.64
N ILE A 474 25.22 28.48 20.28
CA ILE A 474 23.90 28.50 19.68
C ILE A 474 23.21 29.84 19.87
N LEU A 475 22.73 30.35 18.73
CA LEU A 475 21.86 31.51 18.66
C LEU A 475 20.46 31.01 18.34
N VAL A 476 19.55 31.11 19.30
CA VAL A 476 18.14 30.77 19.12
C VAL A 476 17.35 32.07 19.11
N ASN A 477 16.78 32.43 17.97
CA ASN A 477 15.80 33.50 17.85
C ASN A 477 14.41 32.87 17.70
N VAL A 478 13.56 32.91 18.72
CA VAL A 478 12.21 32.33 18.66
C VAL A 478 11.16 33.36 19.04
N GLY A 479 10.05 33.39 18.31
CA GLY A 479 8.88 34.20 18.64
C GLY A 479 7.98 33.54 19.69
N GLY A 480 7.89 32.21 19.68
CA GLY A 480 7.08 31.41 20.59
C GLY A 480 7.88 30.84 21.77
N ARG A 481 7.61 29.59 22.14
CA ARG A 481 8.20 28.91 23.31
C ARG A 481 9.44 28.11 22.94
N VAL A 482 10.31 27.91 23.92
CA VAL A 482 11.38 26.89 23.83
C VAL A 482 11.07 25.82 24.88
N ALA A 483 10.78 24.59 24.44
CA ALA A 483 10.55 23.46 25.34
C ALA A 483 11.63 22.40 25.11
N VAL A 484 12.36 22.03 26.17
CA VAL A 484 13.41 21.01 26.11
C VAL A 484 13.14 19.95 27.18
N GLY A 485 12.87 18.72 26.74
CA GLY A 485 12.59 17.58 27.61
C GLY A 485 13.84 16.93 28.21
N GLY A 486 15.03 17.16 27.65
CA GLY A 486 16.32 16.71 28.19
C GLY A 486 17.19 17.85 28.73
N ASN A 487 18.50 17.60 28.87
CA ASN A 487 19.42 18.62 29.39
C ASN A 487 19.83 19.62 28.30
N ILE A 488 20.02 20.88 28.70
CA ILE A 488 20.68 21.90 27.88
C ILE A 488 22.17 21.95 28.25
N LYS A 489 23.06 21.61 27.31
CA LYS A 489 24.52 21.56 27.52
C LYS A 489 25.25 22.53 26.60
N GLY A 490 26.02 23.44 27.20
CA GLY A 490 27.05 24.22 26.50
C GLY A 490 28.37 23.44 26.50
N SER A 491 28.86 22.99 25.35
CA SER A 491 30.19 22.36 25.29
C SER A 491 31.27 23.40 25.10
N GLY A 492 31.93 23.83 26.19
CA GLY A 492 33.14 24.64 26.13
C GLY A 492 33.12 25.90 27.02
N ASN A 493 34.31 26.34 27.44
CA ASN A 493 34.51 27.46 28.37
C ASN A 493 34.05 28.84 27.85
N SER A 494 33.67 28.92 26.57
CA SER A 494 33.20 30.13 25.90
C SER A 494 31.88 29.93 25.16
N SER A 495 31.10 28.91 25.55
CA SER A 495 29.82 28.64 24.92
C SER A 495 28.83 29.77 25.20
N THR A 496 28.33 30.39 24.14
CA THR A 496 27.26 31.40 24.23
C THR A 496 25.95 30.74 23.84
N PHE A 497 25.04 30.65 24.82
CA PHE A 497 23.65 30.27 24.61
C PHE A 497 22.83 31.56 24.67
N ARG A 498 22.47 32.10 23.50
CA ARG A 498 21.65 33.31 23.41
C ARG A 498 20.29 32.94 22.86
N ILE A 499 19.27 33.03 23.72
CA ILE A 499 17.88 33.08 23.29
C ILE A 499 17.54 34.56 23.09
N ASP A 500 17.44 34.99 21.83
CA ASP A 500 16.86 36.28 21.49
C ASP A 500 15.36 36.07 21.28
N ALA A 501 14.57 36.67 22.15
CA ALA A 501 13.15 36.50 22.20
C ALA A 501 12.55 37.81 21.72
N GLY A 502 12.11 37.87 20.46
CA GLY A 502 11.70 39.08 19.73
C GLY A 502 10.53 39.91 20.29
N GLY A 503 10.26 39.88 21.60
CA GLY A 503 9.52 40.94 22.29
C GLY A 503 8.16 40.57 22.88
N GLN A 504 7.61 39.37 22.64
CA GLN A 504 6.32 38.96 23.20
C GLN A 504 6.42 37.58 23.87
N MET A 505 6.68 37.57 25.19
CA MET A 505 6.63 36.43 26.11
C MET A 505 7.16 35.08 25.59
N THR A 506 8.47 34.89 25.68
CA THR A 506 9.07 33.56 25.59
C THR A 506 9.09 32.90 26.98
N SER A 507 8.58 31.67 27.04
CA SER A 507 8.80 30.78 28.18
C SER A 507 9.77 29.70 27.77
N VAL A 508 10.74 29.41 28.65
CA VAL A 508 11.65 28.28 28.50
C VAL A 508 11.17 27.19 29.44
N LEU A 509 10.74 26.06 28.90
CA LEU A 509 10.24 24.93 29.67
C LEU A 509 11.36 23.90 29.77
N LEU A 510 11.80 23.61 31.00
CA LEU A 510 12.87 22.65 31.27
C LEU A 510 12.33 21.48 32.09
N ASP A 511 12.85 20.28 31.82
CA ASP A 511 12.64 19.13 32.71
C ASP A 511 13.36 19.34 34.06
N GLU A 512 13.01 18.54 35.07
CA GLU A 512 13.34 18.80 36.48
C GLU A 512 14.86 18.76 36.79
N ASN A 513 15.67 18.18 35.89
CA ASN A 513 16.92 17.51 36.23
C ASN A 513 18.22 18.34 36.29
N GLU A 514 18.33 19.57 35.78
CA GLU A 514 19.44 20.50 36.13
C GLU A 514 19.22 21.90 35.52
N ALA A 515 19.58 22.96 36.26
CA ALA A 515 19.39 24.35 35.79
C ALA A 515 20.67 24.88 35.11
N PRO A 516 20.56 25.57 33.96
CA PRO A 516 21.73 26.20 33.33
C PRO A 516 22.23 27.40 34.16
N SER A 517 23.56 27.54 34.28
CA SER A 517 24.21 28.70 34.90
C SER A 517 24.29 29.85 33.89
N ALA A 518 23.30 30.74 33.83
CA ALA A 518 23.30 31.88 32.91
C ALA A 518 23.76 33.19 33.59
N THR A 519 24.58 33.99 32.89
CA THR A 519 24.93 35.38 33.24
C THR A 519 24.27 36.34 32.24
N SER A 520 23.51 37.32 32.73
CA SER A 520 22.76 38.28 31.90
C SER A 520 23.59 39.51 31.50
N SER A 521 23.39 40.01 30.27
CA SER A 521 23.87 41.32 29.78
C SER A 521 22.70 42.14 29.20
N PRO A 522 22.62 43.48 29.38
CA PRO A 522 21.44 44.27 29.03
C PRO A 522 21.57 45.06 27.72
N THR A 523 20.54 45.05 26.84
CA THR A 523 19.96 46.17 26.01
C THR A 523 19.11 45.62 24.83
N PRO A 524 18.27 46.41 24.10
CA PRO A 524 17.77 47.79 24.28
C PRO A 524 16.21 47.93 24.27
N SER A 525 15.74 49.18 24.38
CA SER A 525 14.34 49.64 24.56
C SER A 525 13.37 49.32 23.40
N PRO A 526 12.09 48.98 23.69
CA PRO A 526 11.08 48.68 22.68
C PRO A 526 10.51 49.93 21.96
N ALA A 527 10.16 49.76 20.69
CA ALA A 527 9.36 50.69 19.89
C ALA A 527 7.85 50.39 20.08
N PRO A 528 6.93 51.37 19.89
CA PRO A 528 5.53 51.21 20.25
C PRO A 528 4.76 50.31 19.26
N SER A 529 3.84 49.53 19.82
CA SER A 529 2.97 48.54 19.17
C SER A 529 1.98 49.12 18.16
N PRO A 530 1.57 48.35 17.15
CA PRO A 530 0.22 48.41 16.59
C PRO A 530 -0.72 47.48 17.38
N ILE A 531 -1.91 47.99 17.72
CA ILE A 531 -3.03 47.19 18.24
C ILE A 531 -3.96 46.93 17.06
N GLU A 532 -4.00 45.70 16.56
CA GLU A 532 -5.13 45.19 15.76
C GLU A 532 -5.40 43.74 16.15
N GLY A 533 -6.32 43.54 17.10
CA GLY A 533 -6.94 42.23 17.34
C GLY A 533 -8.12 42.08 16.39
N GLY A 534 -7.95 41.33 15.31
CA GLY A 534 -9.00 41.06 14.33
C GLY A 534 -10.13 40.17 14.88
N LEU A 535 -11.35 40.40 14.41
CA LEU A 535 -12.55 39.59 14.66
C LEU A 535 -12.43 38.21 13.97
N LEU A 536 -12.53 37.12 14.73
CA LEU A 536 -12.40 35.74 14.20
C LEU A 536 -13.77 35.13 13.87
N VAL A 537 -14.03 34.82 12.59
CA VAL A 537 -15.23 34.10 12.12
C VAL A 537 -15.01 32.59 12.17
N LYS A 538 -15.72 31.88 13.05
CA LYS A 538 -15.63 30.42 13.30
C LYS A 538 -16.30 29.61 12.20
N SER A 539 -17.52 29.97 11.81
CA SER A 539 -18.25 29.27 10.75
C SER A 539 -19.23 30.18 10.03
N VAL A 540 -19.50 29.84 8.77
CA VAL A 540 -20.48 30.49 7.91
C VAL A 540 -21.19 29.40 7.11
N SER A 541 -22.52 29.45 7.03
CA SER A 541 -23.33 28.54 6.21
C SER A 541 -24.40 29.34 5.47
N ILE A 542 -24.63 29.01 4.20
CA ILE A 542 -25.67 29.61 3.37
C ILE A 542 -26.57 28.48 2.88
N VAL A 543 -27.88 28.59 3.12
CA VAL A 543 -28.87 27.58 2.71
C VAL A 543 -29.90 28.24 1.79
N PRO A 544 -30.13 27.75 0.57
CA PRO A 544 -31.21 28.24 -0.28
C PRO A 544 -32.57 27.94 0.37
N THR A 545 -33.51 28.88 0.26
CA THR A 545 -34.89 28.70 0.70
C THR A 545 -35.77 28.14 -0.42
N GLU A 546 -37.04 27.87 -0.12
CA GLU A 546 -38.04 27.49 -1.15
C GLU A 546 -38.35 28.62 -2.15
N THR A 547 -37.93 29.85 -1.85
CA THR A 547 -38.10 30.99 -2.76
C THR A 547 -36.85 31.12 -3.63
N GLU A 548 -37.05 31.13 -4.94
CA GLU A 548 -35.97 31.32 -5.93
C GLU A 548 -35.16 32.58 -5.58
N ASN A 549 -33.82 32.44 -5.58
CA ASN A 549 -32.84 33.49 -5.25
C ASN A 549 -32.84 34.00 -3.80
N SER A 550 -33.48 33.29 -2.86
CA SER A 550 -33.48 33.66 -1.44
C SER A 550 -32.72 32.66 -0.58
N TYR A 551 -31.87 33.14 0.31
CA TYR A 551 -30.91 32.36 1.09
C TYR A 551 -30.95 32.72 2.58
N LEU A 552 -30.67 31.73 3.44
CA LEU A 552 -30.48 31.90 4.88
C LEU A 552 -29.01 31.79 5.22
N LEU A 553 -28.45 32.84 5.81
CA LEU A 553 -27.11 32.90 6.36
C LEU A 553 -27.12 32.49 7.84
N SER A 554 -26.23 31.57 8.21
CA SER A 554 -25.80 31.33 9.58
C SER A 554 -24.33 31.72 9.73
N VAL A 555 -24.00 32.56 10.70
CA VAL A 555 -22.62 32.99 10.97
C VAL A 555 -22.30 32.89 12.46
N THR A 556 -21.13 32.33 12.77
CA THR A 556 -20.60 32.23 14.13
C THR A 556 -19.25 32.93 14.19
N TYR A 557 -19.08 33.87 15.10
CA TYR A 557 -17.82 34.61 15.26
C TYR A 557 -17.55 34.99 16.73
N LYS A 558 -16.29 35.26 17.05
CA LYS A 558 -15.85 35.55 18.42
C LYS A 558 -16.25 36.98 18.79
N ARG A 559 -17.08 37.14 19.82
CA ARG A 559 -17.56 38.45 20.25
C ARG A 559 -16.44 39.26 20.90
N LEU A 560 -16.30 40.51 20.50
CA LEU A 560 -15.44 41.47 21.21
C LEU A 560 -16.17 42.03 22.44
N ALA A 561 -15.48 42.03 23.58
CA ALA A 561 -16.02 42.60 24.82
C ALA A 561 -16.19 44.12 24.67
N GLY A 562 -17.42 44.62 24.88
CA GLY A 562 -17.74 46.06 24.87
C GLY A 562 -18.46 46.59 23.63
N ILE A 563 -18.63 45.78 22.57
CA ILE A 563 -19.39 46.16 21.38
C ILE A 563 -20.89 45.91 21.60
N THR A 564 -21.73 46.90 21.23
CA THR A 564 -23.20 46.86 21.39
C THR A 564 -23.94 46.63 20.08
N GLU A 565 -23.31 46.89 18.94
CA GLU A 565 -23.82 46.64 17.58
C GLU A 565 -22.68 46.17 16.69
N GLU A 566 -22.91 45.12 15.92
CA GLU A 566 -21.98 44.58 14.91
C GLU A 566 -22.67 44.51 13.55
N ARG A 567 -21.87 44.66 12.48
CA ARG A 567 -22.34 44.66 11.09
C ARG A 567 -21.86 43.42 10.37
N ILE A 568 -22.79 42.66 9.81
CA ILE A 568 -22.51 41.58 8.85
C ILE A 568 -22.94 42.09 7.47
N MET A 569 -21.99 42.21 6.55
CA MET A 569 -22.23 42.61 5.17
C MET A 569 -22.10 41.39 4.25
N VAL A 570 -23.13 41.14 3.45
CA VAL A 570 -23.09 40.25 2.29
C VAL A 570 -22.84 41.14 1.07
N THR A 571 -21.76 40.92 0.34
CA THR A 571 -21.41 41.65 -0.89
C THR A 571 -21.31 40.68 -2.07
N ASP A 572 -21.32 41.19 -3.30
CA ASP A 572 -20.91 40.40 -4.46
C ASP A 572 -19.36 40.33 -4.56
N LEU A 573 -18.83 39.64 -5.57
CA LEU A 573 -17.38 39.53 -5.85
C LEU A 573 -16.70 40.87 -6.15
N ASN A 574 -17.45 41.88 -6.61
CA ASN A 574 -16.93 43.24 -6.87
C ASN A 574 -16.91 44.09 -5.59
N GLY A 575 -17.45 43.58 -4.49
CA GLY A 575 -17.58 44.28 -3.22
C GLY A 575 -18.81 45.18 -3.13
N GLU A 576 -19.77 45.08 -4.06
CA GLU A 576 -21.05 45.77 -3.96
C GLU A 576 -21.94 45.12 -2.89
N LEU A 577 -22.52 45.94 -2.02
CA LEU A 577 -23.34 45.48 -0.91
C LEU A 577 -24.67 44.87 -1.39
N ILE A 578 -24.87 43.59 -1.11
CA ILE A 578 -26.13 42.86 -1.32
C ILE A 578 -27.05 43.04 -0.12
N LYS A 579 -26.53 42.83 1.10
CA LYS A 579 -27.30 42.94 2.34
C LYS A 579 -26.43 43.31 3.52
N GLU A 580 -26.93 44.17 4.40
CA GLU A 580 -26.31 44.44 5.72
C GLU A 580 -27.26 43.96 6.83
N PHE A 581 -26.71 43.24 7.79
CA PHE A 581 -27.37 42.88 9.04
C PHE A 581 -26.69 43.64 10.18
N ILE A 582 -27.46 44.50 10.86
CA ILE A 582 -27.04 45.14 12.10
C ILE A 582 -27.61 44.30 13.24
N ILE A 583 -26.71 43.73 14.03
CA ILE A 583 -27.04 42.75 15.06
C ILE A 583 -26.44 43.16 16.40
N ASN A 584 -27.19 42.93 17.47
CA ASN A 584 -26.71 43.11 18.83
C ASN A 584 -26.36 41.74 19.43
N PRO A 585 -25.06 41.39 19.53
CA PRO A 585 -24.61 40.08 20.00
C PRO A 585 -24.94 39.80 21.47
N GLN A 586 -25.37 40.80 22.25
CA GLN A 586 -25.83 40.58 23.61
C GLN A 586 -27.27 40.07 23.69
N THR A 587 -28.08 40.36 22.68
CA THR A 587 -29.53 40.13 22.75
C THR A 587 -30.08 39.23 21.63
N GLN A 588 -29.33 39.05 20.54
CA GLN A 588 -29.81 38.39 19.32
C GLN A 588 -29.03 37.13 18.93
N GLY A 589 -27.93 36.81 19.60
CA GLY A 589 -27.12 35.64 19.29
C GLY A 589 -26.96 34.68 20.46
N THR A 590 -26.68 33.42 20.16
CA THR A 590 -26.44 32.40 21.19
C THR A 590 -24.95 32.29 21.43
N ALA A 591 -24.49 32.70 22.62
CA ALA A 591 -23.09 32.60 22.98
C ALA A 591 -22.75 31.16 23.42
N ASP A 592 -21.69 30.58 22.87
CA ASP A 592 -21.12 29.34 23.41
C ASP A 592 -20.23 29.62 24.63
N GLY A 593 -19.80 28.54 25.31
CA GLY A 593 -18.92 28.63 26.48
C GLY A 593 -17.53 29.22 26.20
N GLU A 594 -17.19 29.47 24.93
CA GLU A 594 -15.91 30.01 24.47
C GLU A 594 -16.02 31.47 23.99
N GLY A 595 -17.22 32.08 24.08
CA GLY A 595 -17.47 33.47 23.71
C GLY A 595 -17.72 33.70 22.21
N TYR A 596 -17.96 32.64 21.44
CA TYR A 596 -18.48 32.79 20.07
C TYR A 596 -19.98 32.99 20.11
N VAL A 597 -20.49 33.84 19.22
CA VAL A 597 -21.91 34.12 19.10
C VAL A 597 -22.39 33.66 17.72
N THR A 598 -23.40 32.80 17.71
CA THR A 598 -24.04 32.31 16.49
C THR A 598 -25.32 33.08 16.19
N PHE A 599 -25.45 33.51 14.93
CA PHE A 599 -26.66 34.09 14.35
C PHE A 599 -27.14 33.18 13.23
N GLU A 600 -28.34 32.64 13.36
CA GLU A 600 -28.95 31.76 12.37
C GLU A 600 -30.09 32.46 11.64
N ASN A 601 -30.41 31.99 10.43
CA ASN A 601 -31.56 32.42 9.65
C ASN A 601 -31.55 33.90 9.23
N LEU A 602 -30.36 34.48 8.98
CA LEU A 602 -30.21 35.81 8.41
C LEU A 602 -30.55 35.76 6.92
N SER A 603 -31.76 36.19 6.53
CA SER A 603 -32.23 36.08 5.14
C SER A 603 -31.67 37.16 4.22
N PHE A 604 -31.15 36.78 3.05
CA PHE A 604 -30.77 37.69 1.97
C PHE A 604 -31.14 37.10 0.60
N ASP A 605 -31.38 37.97 -0.38
CA ASP A 605 -31.70 37.57 -1.74
C ASP A 605 -30.56 38.00 -2.69
N THR A 606 -30.17 37.13 -3.62
CA THR A 606 -29.14 37.44 -4.63
C THR A 606 -29.35 36.64 -5.91
N ASN A 607 -29.11 37.28 -7.06
CA ASN A 607 -29.03 36.61 -8.35
C ASN A 607 -27.58 36.23 -8.73
N ASN A 608 -26.61 36.58 -7.88
CA ASN A 608 -25.20 36.27 -8.11
C ASN A 608 -24.90 34.85 -7.61
N ALA A 609 -24.18 34.07 -8.42
CA ALA A 609 -23.70 32.74 -8.03
C ALA A 609 -22.74 32.84 -6.84
N ASP A 610 -21.92 33.89 -6.78
CA ASP A 610 -20.91 34.10 -5.74
C ASP A 610 -21.25 35.31 -4.84
N VAL A 611 -21.10 35.13 -3.52
CA VAL A 611 -21.24 36.19 -2.51
C VAL A 611 -20.10 36.18 -1.48
N LEU A 612 -19.69 37.37 -1.06
CA LEU A 612 -18.65 37.64 -0.06
C LEU A 612 -19.33 38.00 1.28
N ILE A 613 -18.87 37.45 2.40
CA ILE A 613 -19.39 37.78 3.73
C ILE A 613 -18.30 38.48 4.53
N LYS A 614 -18.58 39.72 4.95
CA LYS A 614 -17.70 40.54 5.78
C LYS A 614 -18.36 40.77 7.13
N VAL A 615 -17.64 40.49 8.20
CA VAL A 615 -18.01 40.89 9.56
C VAL A 615 -17.01 41.98 9.94
N ASP A 616 -17.50 43.15 10.36
CA ASP A 616 -16.74 44.40 10.47
C ASP A 616 -15.26 44.22 10.87
N GLY A 617 -14.33 44.43 9.92
CA GLY A 617 -12.87 44.30 10.12
C GLY A 617 -12.21 42.99 9.66
N THR A 618 -12.94 41.92 9.31
CA THR A 618 -12.36 40.72 8.67
C THR A 618 -13.10 40.31 7.40
N THR A 619 -12.32 39.95 6.36
CA THR A 619 -12.85 39.52 5.06
C THR A 619 -12.63 38.01 4.92
N ARG A 620 -13.71 37.23 4.80
CA ARG A 620 -13.62 35.81 4.43
C ARG A 620 -14.37 35.59 3.11
N THR A 621 -13.64 35.11 2.10
CA THR A 621 -14.22 34.76 0.81
C THR A 621 -14.77 33.34 0.88
N ILE A 622 -16.03 33.16 0.49
CA ILE A 622 -16.68 31.85 0.37
C ILE A 622 -17.27 31.79 -1.03
N ARG A 623 -16.93 30.74 -1.79
CA ARG A 623 -17.44 30.53 -3.15
C ARG A 623 -18.64 29.59 -3.09
N TYR A 624 -19.71 29.91 -3.81
CA TYR A 624 -20.86 29.02 -3.96
C TYR A 624 -21.10 28.77 -5.45
N GLU A 625 -20.92 27.54 -5.91
CA GLU A 625 -21.21 27.17 -7.30
C GLU A 625 -22.66 26.68 -7.41
N GLY A 626 -23.55 27.57 -7.86
CA GLY A 626 -24.94 27.23 -8.20
C GLY A 626 -25.03 26.61 -9.60
N MET A 627 -25.67 25.43 -9.72
CA MET A 627 -26.01 24.79 -11.00
C MET A 627 -27.25 25.40 -11.68
N ASP A 628 -27.20 25.57 -13.00
CA ASP A 628 -28.34 25.52 -13.96
C ASP A 628 -28.05 24.42 -15.03
N GLU A 629 -28.93 23.87 -15.87
CA GLU A 629 -30.20 24.31 -16.47
C GLU A 629 -31.27 23.17 -16.66
N SER A 630 -31.40 22.15 -15.81
CA SER A 630 -32.45 21.12 -16.07
C SER A 630 -33.20 20.56 -14.87
N GLY A 631 -33.88 21.45 -14.14
CA GLY A 631 -34.81 21.13 -13.06
C GLY A 631 -35.64 19.85 -13.29
N GLY A 632 -35.33 18.83 -12.49
CA GLY A 632 -36.01 17.53 -12.45
C GLY A 632 -35.46 16.65 -11.33
N THR A 633 -36.13 16.61 -10.18
CA THR A 633 -35.68 15.92 -8.95
C THR A 633 -35.78 14.40 -9.04
N ARG A 634 -34.66 13.72 -9.37
CA ARG A 634 -34.16 12.46 -8.76
C ARG A 634 -32.66 12.24 -9.09
N PRO A 635 -31.73 12.13 -8.12
CA PRO A 635 -30.46 11.47 -8.35
C PRO A 635 -30.57 9.98 -8.05
N TYR A 636 -30.58 9.18 -9.12
CA TYR A 636 -30.03 7.83 -9.13
C TYR A 636 -28.53 7.93 -9.44
N PHE A 637 -27.77 6.86 -9.17
CA PHE A 637 -26.39 6.68 -9.63
C PHE A 637 -26.21 7.14 -11.09
N VAL A 638 -25.41 8.19 -11.32
CA VAL A 638 -24.82 8.46 -12.63
C VAL A 638 -23.39 7.92 -12.57
N ILE A 639 -23.24 6.69 -13.05
CA ILE A 639 -21.97 6.27 -13.66
C ILE A 639 -21.69 7.28 -14.76
N ASN A 640 -20.48 7.84 -14.79
CA ASN A 640 -20.03 8.73 -15.84
C ASN A 640 -20.45 8.19 -17.22
N LYS A 641 -21.36 8.91 -17.89
CA LYS A 641 -22.03 8.44 -19.12
C LYS A 641 -21.09 8.45 -20.34
N SER A 642 -19.93 9.10 -20.23
CA SER A 642 -18.98 9.29 -21.34
C SER A 642 -18.06 8.08 -21.61
N GLN A 643 -18.03 7.05 -20.76
CA GLN A 643 -17.15 5.87 -20.95
C GLN A 643 -17.87 4.56 -21.33
N ARG A 644 -19.15 4.60 -21.71
CA ARG A 644 -19.81 3.43 -22.31
C ARG A 644 -19.42 3.30 -23.79
N LYS A 645 -18.30 2.64 -24.06
CA LYS A 645 -18.08 2.01 -25.37
C LYS A 645 -19.09 0.85 -25.48
N SER A 646 -19.99 0.92 -26.44
CA SER A 646 -20.95 -0.14 -26.71
C SER A 646 -20.23 -1.41 -27.16
N ILE A 647 -20.15 -2.42 -26.30
CA ILE A 647 -19.68 -3.75 -26.67
C ILE A 647 -20.93 -4.58 -27.05
N PRO A 648 -20.99 -5.20 -28.23
CA PRO A 648 -22.08 -6.10 -28.61
C PRO A 648 -22.03 -7.37 -27.76
N ASN A 649 -23.21 -7.93 -27.44
CA ASN A 649 -23.42 -9.23 -26.75
C ASN A 649 -22.30 -10.26 -26.95
N PRO A 650 -21.78 -10.86 -25.86
CA PRO A 650 -21.94 -12.32 -25.71
C PRO A 650 -22.13 -12.83 -24.27
N THR A 651 -23.29 -13.47 -24.05
CA THR A 651 -23.58 -14.75 -23.36
C THR A 651 -22.92 -15.28 -22.06
N ASN A 652 -21.87 -14.76 -21.42
CA ASN A 652 -21.27 -15.46 -20.25
C ASN A 652 -21.04 -14.63 -18.97
N THR A 653 -21.95 -13.70 -18.61
CA THR A 653 -21.98 -13.11 -17.26
C THR A 653 -23.11 -13.75 -16.46
N ILE A 654 -22.80 -14.54 -15.42
CA ILE A 654 -23.80 -15.22 -14.59
C ILE A 654 -24.53 -14.17 -13.72
N TYR A 655 -25.70 -13.74 -14.18
CA TYR A 655 -26.76 -13.26 -13.29
C TYR A 655 -27.56 -14.50 -12.84
N THR A 656 -27.47 -14.88 -11.56
CA THR A 656 -28.35 -15.94 -11.02
C THR A 656 -29.69 -15.33 -10.65
N ASP A 657 -30.72 -15.70 -11.43
CA ASP A 657 -32.12 -15.39 -11.16
C ASP A 657 -32.59 -16.05 -9.84
N HIS A 658 -33.40 -15.31 -9.10
CA HIS A 658 -33.86 -15.62 -7.76
C HIS A 658 -34.90 -16.75 -7.77
N SER A 659 -34.46 -18.00 -7.58
CA SER A 659 -35.32 -19.04 -6.96
C SER A 659 -34.63 -20.36 -6.57
N ALA A 660 -33.36 -20.61 -6.93
CA ALA A 660 -32.72 -21.90 -6.65
C ALA A 660 -31.44 -21.76 -5.82
N LYS A 661 -31.31 -22.60 -4.79
CA LYS A 661 -30.03 -22.88 -4.11
C LYS A 661 -29.00 -23.26 -5.18
N SER A 662 -28.02 -22.41 -5.46
CA SER A 662 -26.94 -22.74 -6.38
C SER A 662 -25.81 -23.45 -5.65
N THR A 663 -25.44 -24.62 -6.15
CA THR A 663 -24.21 -25.34 -5.79
C THR A 663 -23.14 -24.89 -6.79
N ILE A 664 -22.07 -24.24 -6.33
CA ILE A 664 -20.97 -23.84 -7.21
C ILE A 664 -20.14 -25.08 -7.52
N TYR A 665 -20.16 -25.53 -8.77
CA TYR A 665 -19.19 -26.47 -9.30
C TYR A 665 -17.99 -25.69 -9.86
N SER A 666 -16.79 -26.24 -9.70
CA SER A 666 -15.55 -25.70 -10.26
C SER A 666 -15.66 -25.58 -11.79
N SER A 667 -15.98 -24.38 -12.27
CA SER A 667 -15.86 -23.98 -13.68
C SER A 667 -15.35 -22.55 -13.72
N PRO A 668 -14.63 -22.16 -14.78
CA PRO A 668 -13.90 -20.90 -14.82
C PRO A 668 -14.89 -19.73 -14.85
N VAL A 669 -14.85 -18.89 -13.83
CA VAL A 669 -15.69 -17.70 -13.70
C VAL A 669 -14.97 -16.53 -14.34
N THR A 670 -15.64 -15.81 -15.24
CA THR A 670 -15.14 -14.55 -15.79
C THR A 670 -15.25 -13.47 -14.72
N VAL A 671 -14.12 -13.04 -14.16
CA VAL A 671 -14.06 -12.02 -13.10
C VAL A 671 -13.93 -10.64 -13.72
N SER A 672 -14.82 -9.73 -13.35
CA SER A 672 -14.66 -8.29 -13.57
C SER A 672 -13.79 -7.72 -12.45
N GLU A 673 -12.59 -7.24 -12.77
CA GLU A 673 -11.69 -6.60 -11.81
C GLU A 673 -12.31 -5.32 -11.25
N TYR A 674 -12.59 -5.30 -9.94
CA TYR A 674 -13.06 -4.11 -9.25
C TYR A 674 -11.98 -3.57 -8.31
N LYS A 675 -10.97 -2.88 -8.87
CA LYS A 675 -9.85 -2.24 -8.14
C LYS A 675 -10.33 -1.31 -7.00
N PHE A 676 -11.49 -0.65 -7.14
CA PHE A 676 -12.12 0.19 -6.10
C PHE A 676 -12.49 -0.59 -4.82
N LEU A 677 -12.76 -1.89 -4.96
CA LEU A 677 -13.29 -2.70 -3.86
C LEU A 677 -12.18 -3.12 -2.88
N LYS A 678 -10.94 -3.30 -3.36
CA LYS A 678 -9.77 -3.57 -2.50
C LYS A 678 -9.52 -2.40 -1.54
N LYS A 679 -9.55 -1.16 -2.04
CA LYS A 679 -9.43 0.06 -1.23
C LYS A 679 -10.55 0.16 -0.20
N ALA A 680 -11.80 -0.02 -0.63
CA ALA A 680 -12.95 0.04 0.28
C ALA A 680 -12.89 -1.01 1.41
N VAL A 681 -12.41 -2.23 1.12
CA VAL A 681 -12.23 -3.30 2.11
C VAL A 681 -11.12 -2.95 3.11
N PHE A 682 -10.01 -2.36 2.65
CA PHE A 682 -8.92 -1.92 3.51
C PHE A 682 -9.34 -0.74 4.41
N ASP A 683 -10.00 0.27 3.84
CA ASP A 683 -10.51 1.45 4.56
C ASP A 683 -11.50 1.05 5.66
N TYR A 684 -12.36 0.06 5.39
CA TYR A 684 -13.26 -0.52 6.40
C TYR A 684 -12.49 -1.18 7.55
N GLY A 685 -11.41 -1.92 7.25
CA GLY A 685 -10.51 -2.48 8.25
C GLY A 685 -9.79 -1.41 9.08
N LYS A 686 -9.55 -0.21 8.54
CA LYS A 686 -8.97 0.94 9.26
C LYS A 686 -9.98 1.57 10.22
N TYR A 687 -11.21 1.76 9.79
CA TYR A 687 -12.30 2.31 10.62
C TYR A 687 -12.50 1.51 11.92
N PHE A 688 -12.63 0.19 11.83
CA PHE A 688 -12.82 -0.65 13.02
C PHE A 688 -11.59 -0.69 13.94
N ARG A 689 -10.37 -0.53 13.41
CA ARG A 689 -9.14 -0.44 14.21
C ARG A 689 -9.12 0.82 15.09
N ARG A 690 -9.43 1.98 14.50
CA ARG A 690 -9.47 3.26 15.23
C ARG A 690 -10.57 3.27 16.30
N LEU A 691 -11.75 2.75 15.97
CA LEU A 691 -12.86 2.63 16.92
C LEU A 691 -12.48 1.72 18.11
N LYS A 692 -11.88 0.55 17.84
CA LYS A 692 -11.41 -0.38 18.88
C LYS A 692 -10.41 0.27 19.84
N LYS A 693 -9.35 0.87 19.29
CA LYS A 693 -8.22 1.38 20.06
C LYS A 693 -8.63 2.52 20.99
N SER A 694 -9.40 3.48 20.48
CA SER A 694 -9.90 4.62 21.25
C SER A 694 -10.81 4.20 22.41
N GLU A 695 -11.69 3.21 22.22
CA GLU A 695 -12.54 2.67 23.28
C GLU A 695 -11.73 1.92 24.35
N GLU A 696 -10.79 1.05 23.95
CA GLU A 696 -9.92 0.30 24.87
C GLU A 696 -9.11 1.24 25.78
N ASP A 697 -8.49 2.27 25.19
CA ASP A 697 -7.68 3.24 25.92
C ASP A 697 -8.55 4.08 26.89
N ALA A 698 -9.76 4.44 26.47
CA ALA A 698 -10.73 5.13 27.32
C ALA A 698 -11.17 4.27 28.51
N PHE A 699 -11.39 2.96 28.32
CA PHE A 699 -11.67 2.04 29.43
C PHE A 699 -10.46 1.88 30.34
N GLU A 700 -9.27 1.67 29.79
CA GLU A 700 -8.05 1.44 30.58
C GLU A 700 -7.69 2.63 31.45
N LYS A 701 -7.82 3.86 30.94
CA LYS A 701 -7.59 5.09 31.69
C LYS A 701 -8.48 5.21 32.93
N ASN A 702 -9.70 4.69 32.86
CA ASN A 702 -10.70 4.79 33.94
C ASN A 702 -10.75 3.53 34.84
N ALA A 703 -9.87 2.55 34.62
CA ALA A 703 -9.92 1.27 35.30
C ALA A 703 -9.32 1.31 36.71
N GLN A 704 -10.02 0.72 37.68
CA GLN A 704 -9.48 0.45 39.01
C GLN A 704 -8.63 -0.84 38.98
N ILE A 705 -7.37 -0.74 39.41
CA ILE A 705 -6.39 -1.84 39.29
C ILE A 705 -6.45 -2.78 40.50
N TYR A 706 -6.67 -4.07 40.23
CA TYR A 706 -6.78 -5.16 41.20
C TYR A 706 -5.93 -6.37 40.77
N ASN A 707 -4.61 -6.24 40.83
CA ASN A 707 -3.70 -7.32 40.43
C ASN A 707 -3.72 -8.53 41.38
N ASN A 708 -3.43 -9.72 40.84
CA ASN A 708 -3.27 -10.99 41.58
C ASN A 708 -4.52 -11.41 42.39
N ARG A 709 -5.72 -11.09 41.91
CA ARG A 709 -6.97 -11.50 42.54
C ARG A 709 -7.45 -12.84 42.01
N THR A 710 -7.97 -13.67 42.91
CA THR A 710 -8.71 -14.87 42.52
C THR A 710 -10.08 -14.50 41.97
N VAL A 711 -10.72 -15.43 41.26
CA VAL A 711 -12.10 -15.26 40.76
C VAL A 711 -13.07 -14.81 41.87
N ASP A 712 -13.04 -15.44 43.05
CA ASP A 712 -13.94 -15.06 44.17
C ASP A 712 -13.69 -13.64 44.67
N GLN A 713 -12.42 -13.25 44.70
CA GLN A 713 -12.03 -11.90 45.14
C GLN A 713 -12.55 -10.87 44.14
N LEU A 714 -12.42 -11.12 42.83
CA LEU A 714 -12.97 -10.21 41.81
C LEU A 714 -14.50 -10.12 41.90
N VAL A 715 -15.21 -11.25 42.04
CA VAL A 715 -16.67 -11.27 42.22
C VAL A 715 -17.09 -10.46 43.47
N SER A 716 -16.37 -10.64 44.57
CA SER A 716 -16.64 -9.92 45.83
C SER A 716 -16.36 -8.42 45.71
N ILE A 717 -15.26 -8.03 45.05
CA ILE A 717 -14.91 -6.63 44.79
C ILE A 717 -15.98 -5.96 43.93
N VAL A 718 -16.33 -6.57 42.80
CA VAL A 718 -17.35 -6.05 41.89
C VAL A 718 -18.68 -5.89 42.62
N SER A 719 -19.08 -6.87 43.43
CA SER A 719 -20.32 -6.81 44.21
C SER A 719 -20.33 -5.68 45.25
N GLY A 720 -19.17 -5.37 45.86
CA GLY A 720 -19.02 -4.35 46.90
C GLY A 720 -18.97 -2.90 46.38
N ILE A 721 -18.70 -2.67 45.10
CA ILE A 721 -18.68 -1.32 44.51
C ILE A 721 -20.12 -0.80 44.31
N SER A 722 -20.45 0.37 44.84
CA SER A 722 -21.82 0.94 44.78
C SER A 722 -22.22 1.52 43.42
N GLY A 723 -21.27 1.69 42.49
CA GLY A 723 -21.53 2.21 41.14
C GLY A 723 -22.21 1.20 40.21
N ASN A 724 -23.04 1.73 39.29
CA ASN A 724 -23.71 0.94 38.25
C ASN A 724 -22.79 0.60 37.06
N ASN A 725 -21.70 1.34 36.88
CA ASN A 725 -20.66 1.09 35.87
C ASN A 725 -19.33 0.90 36.60
N VAL A 726 -18.76 -0.30 36.48
CA VAL A 726 -17.53 -0.69 37.17
C VAL A 726 -16.49 -1.06 36.14
N ILE A 727 -15.35 -0.37 36.13
CA ILE A 727 -14.22 -0.69 35.25
C ILE A 727 -13.08 -1.19 36.13
N ILE A 728 -12.69 -2.45 35.95
CA ILE A 728 -11.61 -3.07 36.72
C ILE A 728 -10.55 -3.63 35.81
N LYS A 729 -9.29 -3.50 36.23
CA LYS A 729 -8.12 -4.07 35.56
C LYS A 729 -7.42 -5.06 36.46
N THR A 730 -7.07 -6.23 35.95
CA THR A 730 -6.22 -7.22 36.62
C THR A 730 -5.16 -7.74 35.64
N ASN A 731 -4.13 -8.39 36.16
CA ASN A 731 -3.07 -8.99 35.35
C ASN A 731 -3.49 -10.34 34.75
N ASN A 732 -3.00 -11.46 35.29
CA ASN A 732 -3.31 -12.79 34.79
C ASN A 732 -4.47 -13.40 35.58
N LEU A 733 -5.48 -13.91 34.88
CA LEU A 733 -6.65 -14.53 35.48
C LEU A 733 -6.74 -16.01 35.07
N THR A 734 -6.58 -16.90 36.05
CA THR A 734 -6.84 -18.33 35.85
C THR A 734 -8.26 -18.67 36.26
N ILE A 735 -9.07 -19.12 35.32
CA ILE A 735 -10.45 -19.55 35.54
C ILE A 735 -10.45 -21.04 35.90
N SER A 736 -10.64 -21.31 37.18
CA SER A 736 -10.75 -22.66 37.76
C SER A 736 -12.18 -23.03 38.19
N LYS A 737 -13.13 -22.13 37.99
CA LYS A 737 -14.56 -22.30 38.29
C LYS A 737 -15.39 -21.23 37.58
N ASN A 738 -16.70 -21.38 37.66
CA ASN A 738 -17.65 -20.41 37.11
C ASN A 738 -17.46 -19.02 37.72
N MET A 739 -17.62 -17.98 36.90
CA MET A 739 -17.48 -16.58 37.26
C MET A 739 -18.65 -15.78 36.66
N THR A 740 -19.27 -14.93 37.47
CA THR A 740 -20.23 -13.93 36.99
C THR A 740 -19.84 -12.57 37.53
N LEU A 741 -19.60 -11.59 36.64
CA LEU A 741 -19.30 -10.21 37.00
C LEU A 741 -20.40 -9.29 36.47
N GLY A 742 -20.96 -8.47 37.36
CA GLY A 742 -22.04 -7.54 37.04
C GLY A 742 -23.43 -8.17 37.14
N SER A 743 -24.42 -7.48 36.63
CA SER A 743 -25.83 -7.92 36.57
C SER A 743 -26.56 -7.19 35.44
N PRO A 744 -27.81 -7.56 35.08
CA PRO A 744 -28.58 -6.84 34.06
C PRO A 744 -28.78 -5.34 34.33
N THR A 745 -28.56 -4.87 35.57
CA THR A 745 -28.64 -3.46 35.97
C THR A 745 -27.28 -2.86 36.37
N LYS A 746 -26.19 -3.62 36.28
CA LYS A 746 -24.85 -3.21 36.71
C LYS A 746 -23.80 -3.68 35.70
N SER A 747 -23.27 -2.73 34.93
CA SER A 747 -22.27 -2.94 33.91
C SER A 747 -20.87 -3.05 34.50
N VAL A 748 -20.09 -4.01 33.99
CA VAL A 748 -18.71 -4.28 34.36
C VAL A 748 -17.87 -4.38 33.10
N THR A 749 -16.86 -3.52 32.98
CA THR A 749 -15.75 -3.69 32.04
C THR A 749 -14.60 -4.38 32.78
N LEU A 750 -14.31 -5.63 32.43
CA LEU A 750 -13.14 -6.36 32.93
C LEU A 750 -12.00 -6.23 31.92
N ILE A 751 -10.90 -5.60 32.34
CA ILE A 751 -9.63 -5.54 31.61
C ILE A 751 -8.67 -6.54 32.23
N VAL A 752 -8.09 -7.42 31.42
CA VAL A 752 -7.21 -8.48 31.89
C VAL A 752 -6.06 -8.68 30.91
N ASP A 753 -4.84 -8.86 31.41
CA ASP A 753 -3.69 -9.07 30.55
C ASP A 753 -3.77 -10.44 29.88
N ASN A 754 -4.01 -11.50 30.66
CA ASN A 754 -4.18 -12.86 30.13
C ASN A 754 -5.29 -13.62 30.87
N ILE A 755 -6.08 -14.40 30.13
CA ILE A 755 -7.01 -15.39 30.69
C ILE A 755 -6.51 -16.79 30.35
N THR A 756 -6.49 -17.68 31.35
CA THR A 756 -6.26 -19.11 31.14
C THR A 756 -7.40 -19.92 31.77
N VAL A 757 -8.04 -20.77 30.98
CA VAL A 757 -9.15 -21.64 31.43
C VAL A 757 -8.65 -23.08 31.47
N ASN A 758 -8.41 -23.59 32.68
CA ASN A 758 -7.85 -24.93 32.91
C ASN A 758 -8.87 -25.93 33.49
N SER A 759 -10.13 -25.51 33.60
CA SER A 759 -11.24 -26.36 34.03
C SER A 759 -12.48 -25.98 33.24
N SER A 760 -13.41 -26.93 33.02
CA SER A 760 -14.66 -26.61 32.33
C SER A 760 -15.43 -25.56 33.15
N SER A 761 -15.60 -24.35 32.61
CA SER A 761 -16.08 -23.19 33.36
C SER A 761 -16.95 -22.29 32.50
N SER A 762 -17.93 -21.65 33.15
CA SER A 762 -18.75 -20.59 32.57
C SER A 762 -18.30 -19.23 33.09
N VAL A 763 -18.04 -18.29 32.18
CA VAL A 763 -17.68 -16.91 32.48
C VAL A 763 -18.77 -16.01 31.93
N VAL A 764 -19.48 -15.30 32.80
CA VAL A 764 -20.55 -14.37 32.43
C VAL A 764 -20.14 -12.96 32.84
N ILE A 765 -20.09 -12.04 31.89
CA ILE A 765 -19.80 -10.62 32.10
C ILE A 765 -21.02 -9.82 31.65
N TYR A 766 -21.60 -9.02 32.54
CA TYR A 766 -22.59 -8.02 32.16
C TYR A 766 -21.86 -6.70 31.92
N GLY A 767 -21.56 -6.35 30.67
CA GLY A 767 -20.71 -5.22 30.29
C GLY A 767 -19.69 -5.62 29.22
N ASN A 768 -18.41 -5.27 29.39
CA ASN A 768 -17.36 -5.53 28.40
C ASN A 768 -16.25 -6.42 28.94
N LEU A 769 -15.62 -7.19 28.06
CA LEU A 769 -14.41 -7.95 28.37
C LEU A 769 -13.27 -7.50 27.46
N ILE A 770 -12.13 -7.11 28.04
CA ILE A 770 -10.92 -6.70 27.31
C ILE A 770 -9.76 -7.60 27.74
N VAL A 771 -9.25 -8.43 26.83
CA VAL A 771 -8.08 -9.31 27.03
C VAL A 771 -6.90 -8.76 26.23
N LYS A 772 -5.94 -8.11 26.90
CA LYS A 772 -4.85 -7.37 26.24
C LYS A 772 -3.86 -8.26 25.49
N ASN A 773 -3.61 -9.47 25.98
CA ASN A 773 -2.66 -10.40 25.38
C ASN A 773 -3.36 -11.69 24.95
N ASN A 774 -3.52 -12.67 25.84
CA ASN A 774 -3.96 -14.01 25.43
C ASN A 774 -5.17 -14.48 26.23
N LEU A 775 -6.18 -15.03 25.53
CA LEU A 775 -7.19 -15.92 26.12
C LEU A 775 -6.89 -17.34 25.64
N MET A 776 -6.50 -18.22 26.56
CA MET A 776 -6.25 -19.62 26.27
C MET A 776 -7.23 -20.52 27.02
N ALA A 777 -8.15 -21.16 26.29
CA ALA A 777 -9.11 -22.10 26.85
C ALA A 777 -8.66 -23.55 26.63
N ASN A 778 -7.85 -24.07 27.58
CA ASN A 778 -7.38 -25.46 27.58
C ASN A 778 -8.48 -26.47 27.92
N GLN A 779 -9.54 -26.02 28.60
CA GLN A 779 -10.74 -26.77 28.91
C GLN A 779 -11.98 -25.98 28.50
N SER A 780 -13.14 -26.66 28.48
CA SER A 780 -14.38 -26.10 27.92
C SER A 780 -14.72 -24.75 28.55
N LEU A 781 -14.85 -23.72 27.71
CA LEU A 781 -15.23 -22.38 28.13
C LEU A 781 -16.64 -22.07 27.60
N ASN A 782 -17.55 -21.71 28.50
CA ASN A 782 -18.80 -21.05 28.13
C ASN A 782 -18.70 -19.56 28.51
N LEU A 783 -18.24 -18.73 27.57
CA LEU A 783 -18.13 -17.29 27.74
C LEU A 783 -19.44 -16.62 27.29
N THR A 784 -19.98 -15.76 28.15
CA THR A 784 -21.14 -14.91 27.85
C THR A 784 -20.81 -13.47 28.20
N VAL A 785 -20.94 -12.55 27.26
CA VAL A 785 -20.77 -11.11 27.45
C VAL A 785 -22.08 -10.42 27.09
N ASN A 786 -22.79 -9.90 28.07
CA ASN A 786 -24.14 -9.34 27.93
C ASN A 786 -24.11 -7.81 27.90
N LYS A 787 -25.04 -7.23 27.14
CA LYS A 787 -25.39 -5.81 27.21
C LYS A 787 -26.08 -5.50 28.54
N VAL A 788 -25.91 -4.27 29.00
CA VAL A 788 -26.60 -3.73 30.17
C VAL A 788 -27.36 -2.50 29.71
N ASN A 789 -28.70 -2.53 29.80
CA ASN A 789 -29.58 -1.49 29.26
C ASN A 789 -29.37 -1.16 27.77
N GLY A 790 -28.93 -2.14 26.98
CA GLY A 790 -28.64 -1.97 25.55
C GLY A 790 -27.24 -1.46 25.22
N GLU A 791 -26.42 -1.13 26.23
CA GLU A 791 -25.04 -0.65 26.06
C GLU A 791 -24.00 -1.73 26.44
N GLY A 792 -22.79 -1.60 25.89
CA GLY A 792 -21.69 -2.54 26.10
C GLY A 792 -21.92 -3.90 25.45
N GLY A 793 -21.55 -4.98 26.14
CA GLY A 793 -21.66 -6.33 25.61
C GLY A 793 -20.53 -6.73 24.68
N ASN A 794 -19.44 -5.95 24.62
CA ASN A 794 -18.35 -6.15 23.68
C ASN A 794 -17.25 -7.06 24.26
N PHE A 795 -16.66 -7.89 23.41
CA PHE A 795 -15.46 -8.66 23.73
C PHE A 795 -14.29 -8.20 22.86
N TYR A 796 -13.31 -7.58 23.49
CA TYR A 796 -12.04 -7.19 22.89
C TYR A 796 -10.98 -8.21 23.30
N GLY A 797 -10.35 -8.84 22.33
CA GLY A 797 -9.24 -9.77 22.55
C GLY A 797 -8.11 -9.47 21.59
N LYS A 798 -6.89 -9.77 22.03
CA LYS A 798 -5.76 -9.86 21.10
C LYS A 798 -5.70 -11.27 20.53
N ASP A 799 -5.05 -12.21 21.21
CA ASP A 799 -4.94 -13.59 20.73
C ASP A 799 -5.87 -14.54 21.51
N VAL A 800 -6.81 -15.17 20.81
CA VAL A 800 -7.77 -16.10 21.41
C VAL A 800 -7.53 -17.51 20.88
N THR A 801 -7.20 -18.45 21.76
CA THR A 801 -6.99 -19.85 21.42
C THR A 801 -7.93 -20.75 22.22
N ILE A 802 -8.77 -21.50 21.51
CA ILE A 802 -9.73 -22.45 22.08
C ILE A 802 -9.27 -23.88 21.78
N ASN A 803 -8.78 -24.57 22.81
CA ASN A 803 -8.23 -25.93 22.72
C ASN A 803 -9.24 -27.02 23.14
N SER A 804 -10.50 -26.66 23.35
CA SER A 804 -11.56 -27.55 23.83
C SER A 804 -12.92 -27.12 23.29
N THR A 805 -13.92 -28.00 23.35
CA THR A 805 -15.26 -27.63 22.85
C THR A 805 -15.84 -26.51 23.71
N SER A 806 -16.11 -25.34 23.11
CA SER A 806 -16.42 -24.12 23.84
C SER A 806 -17.52 -23.30 23.16
N THR A 807 -18.17 -22.43 23.92
CA THR A 807 -19.20 -21.52 23.45
C THR A 807 -18.81 -20.10 23.82
N LEU A 808 -18.78 -19.20 22.84
CA LEU A 808 -18.53 -17.77 23.03
C LEU A 808 -19.78 -17.02 22.56
N THR A 809 -20.52 -16.43 23.49
CA THR A 809 -21.72 -15.64 23.21
C THR A 809 -21.48 -14.20 23.62
N VAL A 810 -21.51 -13.27 22.66
CA VAL A 810 -21.22 -11.85 22.87
C VAL A 810 -22.42 -11.07 22.34
N GLU A 811 -23.16 -10.37 23.20
CA GLU A 811 -24.36 -9.64 22.75
C GLU A 811 -24.04 -8.37 21.96
N GLY A 812 -22.80 -7.87 22.04
CA GLY A 812 -22.28 -6.78 21.21
C GLY A 812 -21.28 -7.29 20.16
N CYS A 813 -20.22 -6.51 19.95
CA CYS A 813 -19.19 -6.83 18.97
C CYS A 813 -18.05 -7.67 19.58
N MET A 814 -17.54 -8.62 18.80
CA MET A 814 -16.34 -9.40 19.13
C MET A 814 -15.17 -8.90 18.29
N TYR A 815 -14.21 -8.20 18.90
CA TYR A 815 -13.04 -7.60 18.27
C TYR A 815 -11.75 -8.33 18.66
N LEU A 816 -11.25 -9.18 17.77
CA LEU A 816 -10.07 -10.02 18.00
C LEU A 816 -8.90 -9.64 17.10
N ASP A 817 -7.66 -9.79 17.56
CA ASP A 817 -6.50 -9.73 16.66
C ASP A 817 -6.28 -11.08 15.98
N SER A 818 -6.43 -12.19 16.70
CA SER A 818 -6.44 -13.53 16.12
C SER A 818 -7.39 -14.48 16.87
N LEU A 819 -7.93 -15.46 16.14
CA LEU A 819 -8.80 -16.49 16.70
C LEU A 819 -8.40 -17.87 16.16
N THR A 820 -7.95 -18.75 17.04
CA THR A 820 -7.61 -20.14 16.72
C THR A 820 -8.53 -21.09 17.46
N LEU A 821 -9.27 -21.90 16.70
CA LEU A 821 -10.24 -22.87 17.19
C LEU A 821 -9.71 -24.28 16.92
N ASN A 822 -8.94 -24.80 17.88
CA ASN A 822 -8.30 -26.12 17.82
C ASN A 822 -9.28 -27.27 18.10
N GLN A 823 -10.41 -26.96 18.74
CA GLN A 823 -11.54 -27.85 18.92
C GLN A 823 -12.84 -27.14 18.51
N GLY A 824 -13.91 -27.91 18.29
CA GLY A 824 -15.16 -27.33 17.79
C GLY A 824 -15.71 -26.25 18.73
N ALA A 825 -16.09 -25.11 18.19
CA ALA A 825 -16.66 -24.04 18.99
C ALA A 825 -17.94 -23.48 18.38
N THR A 826 -18.78 -22.88 19.23
CA THR A 826 -19.91 -22.05 18.79
C THR A 826 -19.62 -20.62 19.18
N VAL A 827 -19.51 -19.75 18.18
CA VAL A 827 -19.27 -18.31 18.36
C VAL A 827 -20.51 -17.57 17.90
N THR A 828 -21.07 -16.71 18.76
CA THR A 828 -22.20 -15.86 18.45
C THR A 828 -21.88 -14.42 18.84
N ALA A 829 -22.04 -13.47 17.92
CA ALA A 829 -21.90 -12.03 18.19
C ALA A 829 -22.89 -11.19 17.39
N ASP A 830 -23.04 -9.89 17.70
CA ASP A 830 -23.69 -8.96 16.76
C ASP A 830 -22.82 -8.81 15.50
N THR A 831 -21.54 -8.49 15.70
CA THR A 831 -20.53 -8.40 14.65
C THR A 831 -19.30 -9.16 15.11
N VAL A 832 -18.70 -9.97 14.21
CA VAL A 832 -17.43 -10.64 14.46
C VAL A 832 -16.35 -9.95 13.65
N TYR A 833 -15.30 -9.45 14.31
CA TYR A 833 -14.14 -8.82 13.68
C TYR A 833 -12.87 -9.50 14.15
N VAL A 834 -12.09 -10.07 13.22
CA VAL A 834 -10.78 -10.69 13.49
C VAL A 834 -9.74 -10.02 12.59
N LYS A 835 -8.90 -9.13 13.14
CA LYS A 835 -7.90 -8.36 12.37
C LYS A 835 -6.96 -9.25 11.55
N GLY A 836 -6.46 -10.31 12.18
CA GLY A 836 -5.49 -11.25 11.63
C GLY A 836 -6.15 -12.53 11.16
N ASN A 837 -5.71 -13.66 11.70
CA ASN A 837 -6.13 -14.97 11.22
C ASN A 837 -7.27 -15.54 12.06
N LEU A 838 -8.34 -15.99 11.39
CA LEU A 838 -9.31 -16.95 11.91
C LEU A 838 -8.93 -18.34 11.42
N VAL A 839 -8.41 -19.17 12.32
CA VAL A 839 -7.98 -20.55 12.03
C VAL A 839 -8.94 -21.53 12.70
N VAL A 840 -9.57 -22.38 11.89
CA VAL A 840 -10.56 -23.37 12.34
C VAL A 840 -10.03 -24.77 12.05
N ASN A 841 -9.55 -25.45 13.09
CA ASN A 841 -8.96 -26.79 12.99
C ASN A 841 -9.96 -27.92 13.27
N GLN A 842 -11.17 -27.60 13.74
CA GLN A 842 -12.25 -28.54 14.02
C GLN A 842 -13.61 -27.94 13.69
N THR A 843 -14.63 -28.77 13.50
CA THR A 843 -15.96 -28.33 13.07
C THR A 843 -16.52 -27.25 14.00
N THR A 844 -16.78 -26.06 13.45
CA THR A 844 -17.12 -24.85 14.22
C THR A 844 -18.27 -24.11 13.57
N GLN A 845 -19.12 -23.52 14.40
CA GLN A 845 -20.17 -22.61 13.98
C GLN A 845 -19.84 -21.18 14.45
N ILE A 846 -19.90 -20.21 13.54
CA ILE A 846 -19.75 -18.79 13.82
C ILE A 846 -20.97 -18.06 13.26
N THR A 847 -21.69 -17.39 14.13
CA THR A 847 -22.92 -16.66 13.80
C THR A 847 -22.76 -15.19 14.19
N ALA A 848 -22.96 -14.29 13.23
CA ALA A 848 -23.09 -12.86 13.44
C ALA A 848 -24.51 -12.42 13.08
N VAL A 849 -25.05 -11.44 13.81
CA VAL A 849 -26.31 -10.79 13.44
C VAL A 849 -26.10 -9.88 12.23
N ASN A 850 -25.03 -9.09 12.25
CA ASN A 850 -24.62 -8.19 11.19
C ASN A 850 -23.49 -8.86 10.41
N ASP A 851 -22.27 -8.32 10.49
CA ASP A 851 -21.17 -8.64 9.61
C ASP A 851 -20.14 -9.59 10.25
N ILE A 852 -19.40 -10.29 9.40
CA ILE A 852 -18.19 -11.04 9.75
C ILE A 852 -17.03 -10.44 8.96
N TYR A 853 -16.06 -9.87 9.68
CA TYR A 853 -14.83 -9.31 9.13
C TYR A 853 -13.64 -10.14 9.61
N VAL A 854 -12.81 -10.60 8.70
CA VAL A 854 -11.63 -11.41 9.02
C VAL A 854 -10.43 -11.02 8.16
N GLY A 855 -9.23 -10.98 8.72
CA GLY A 855 -8.00 -10.75 7.97
C GLY A 855 -7.75 -11.88 6.99
N SER A 856 -7.53 -13.10 7.50
CA SER A 856 -7.52 -14.33 6.72
C SER A 856 -8.40 -15.39 7.40
N LEU A 857 -9.04 -16.25 6.61
CA LEU A 857 -9.84 -17.37 7.11
C LEU A 857 -9.27 -18.69 6.60
N VAL A 858 -8.88 -19.56 7.52
CA VAL A 858 -8.36 -20.90 7.21
C VAL A 858 -9.19 -21.96 7.95
N GLY A 859 -10.08 -22.61 7.21
CA GLY A 859 -10.87 -23.75 7.68
C GLY A 859 -10.22 -25.07 7.31
N ASN A 860 -9.46 -25.67 8.23
CA ASN A 860 -8.92 -27.02 8.06
C ASN A 860 -10.00 -28.11 8.19
N GLN A 861 -11.05 -27.83 8.96
CA GLN A 861 -12.26 -28.65 9.10
C GLN A 861 -13.50 -27.84 8.73
N ALA A 862 -14.68 -28.49 8.72
CA ALA A 862 -15.93 -27.88 8.31
C ALA A 862 -16.23 -26.59 9.09
N VAL A 863 -16.34 -25.46 8.39
CA VAL A 863 -16.71 -24.16 9.00
C VAL A 863 -18.14 -23.83 8.61
N GLN A 864 -18.97 -23.49 9.59
CA GLN A 864 -20.32 -22.97 9.38
C GLN A 864 -20.35 -21.48 9.75
N LEU A 865 -20.32 -20.61 8.75
CA LEU A 865 -20.41 -19.16 8.92
C LEU A 865 -21.83 -18.69 8.61
N THR A 866 -22.41 -17.88 9.49
CA THR A 866 -23.69 -17.23 9.25
C THR A 866 -23.61 -15.75 9.62
N ALA A 867 -23.88 -14.84 8.69
CA ALA A 867 -24.00 -13.40 8.93
C ALA A 867 -25.42 -12.98 8.55
N THR A 868 -26.32 -12.86 9.52
CA THR A 868 -27.77 -12.89 9.25
C THR A 868 -28.23 -11.71 8.37
N ASN A 869 -27.79 -10.50 8.70
CA ASN A 869 -28.17 -9.25 8.03
C ASN A 869 -26.99 -8.59 7.29
N GLY A 870 -25.77 -9.08 7.49
CA GLY A 870 -24.56 -8.41 7.02
C GLY A 870 -23.73 -9.20 6.01
N ASP A 871 -22.53 -8.70 5.80
CA ASP A 871 -21.54 -9.17 4.84
C ASP A 871 -20.54 -10.15 5.51
N LEU A 872 -19.94 -11.03 4.70
CA LEU A 872 -18.67 -11.67 5.03
C LEU A 872 -17.56 -11.00 4.24
N ILE A 873 -16.60 -10.41 4.93
CA ILE A 873 -15.45 -9.73 4.35
C ILE A 873 -14.17 -10.39 4.84
N VAL A 874 -13.45 -11.01 3.91
CA VAL A 874 -12.13 -11.61 4.13
C VAL A 874 -11.10 -10.68 3.48
N MET A 875 -10.30 -9.98 4.28
CA MET A 875 -9.39 -8.94 3.77
C MET A 875 -8.24 -9.50 2.91
N ARG A 876 -7.79 -10.73 3.22
CA ARG A 876 -6.71 -11.43 2.53
C ARG A 876 -7.21 -12.76 1.96
N ASP A 877 -6.85 -13.88 2.59
CA ASP A 877 -7.01 -15.21 2.02
C ASP A 877 -8.18 -15.97 2.66
N LEU A 878 -8.99 -16.63 1.83
CA LEU A 878 -10.03 -17.57 2.21
C LEU A 878 -9.57 -18.98 1.82
N THR A 879 -9.41 -19.87 2.78
CA THR A 879 -9.04 -21.28 2.54
C THR A 879 -10.01 -22.22 3.25
N PHE A 880 -10.65 -23.12 2.51
CA PHE A 880 -11.45 -24.22 3.06
C PHE A 880 -10.88 -25.56 2.59
N ASN A 881 -10.36 -26.35 3.54
CA ASN A 881 -9.82 -27.69 3.31
C ASN A 881 -10.84 -28.80 3.54
N SER A 882 -12.02 -28.45 4.07
CA SER A 882 -13.13 -29.38 4.34
C SER A 882 -14.47 -28.73 3.94
N PRO A 883 -15.53 -29.52 3.68
CA PRO A 883 -16.83 -29.00 3.27
C PRO A 883 -17.35 -27.98 4.28
N SER A 884 -17.48 -26.74 3.83
CA SER A 884 -17.86 -25.60 4.67
C SER A 884 -19.12 -24.93 4.14
N THR A 885 -19.87 -24.26 5.01
CA THR A 885 -21.10 -23.55 4.66
C THR A 885 -20.99 -22.10 5.08
N VAL A 886 -21.28 -21.17 4.18
CA VAL A 886 -21.31 -19.73 4.42
C VAL A 886 -22.70 -19.23 4.03
N ASN A 887 -23.43 -18.67 4.98
CA ASN A 887 -24.75 -18.08 4.74
C ASN A 887 -24.74 -16.62 5.17
N VAL A 888 -24.82 -15.67 4.22
CA VAL A 888 -24.81 -14.24 4.53
C VAL A 888 -26.02 -13.52 3.96
N GLY A 889 -26.56 -12.55 4.70
CA GLY A 889 -27.66 -11.70 4.25
C GLY A 889 -27.23 -10.71 3.17
N GLY A 890 -25.97 -10.27 3.21
CA GLY A 890 -25.38 -9.32 2.27
C GLY A 890 -24.44 -9.96 1.26
N ARG A 891 -23.18 -9.50 1.25
CA ARG A 891 -22.13 -9.82 0.27
C ARG A 891 -21.11 -10.77 0.85
N VAL A 892 -20.43 -11.51 -0.03
CA VAL A 892 -19.19 -12.22 0.31
C VAL A 892 -18.07 -11.59 -0.49
N ILE A 893 -17.07 -11.05 0.20
CA ILE A 893 -15.93 -10.34 -0.39
C ILE A 893 -14.64 -11.01 0.09
N VAL A 894 -13.76 -11.33 -0.84
CA VAL A 894 -12.41 -11.84 -0.54
C VAL A 894 -11.37 -10.94 -1.21
N GLY A 895 -10.44 -10.40 -0.44
CA GLY A 895 -9.51 -9.37 -0.89
C GLY A 895 -8.30 -9.90 -1.67
N LYS A 896 -7.87 -11.15 -1.44
CA LYS A 896 -6.65 -11.70 -2.05
C LYS A 896 -6.79 -13.04 -2.76
N ARG A 897 -6.91 -14.17 -2.05
CA ARG A 897 -6.95 -15.51 -2.66
C ARG A 897 -8.07 -16.35 -2.08
N THR A 898 -8.72 -17.14 -2.92
CA THR A 898 -9.70 -18.14 -2.50
C THR A 898 -9.20 -19.54 -2.85
N VAL A 899 -9.11 -20.43 -1.87
CA VAL A 899 -8.67 -21.82 -2.03
C VAL A 899 -9.72 -22.75 -1.43
N LEU A 900 -10.48 -23.45 -2.28
CA LEU A 900 -11.53 -24.38 -1.86
C LEU A 900 -11.12 -25.81 -2.23
N ASN A 901 -10.46 -26.50 -1.32
CA ASN A 901 -10.02 -27.89 -1.53
C ASN A 901 -11.14 -28.92 -1.26
N ALA A 902 -12.32 -28.46 -0.85
CA ALA A 902 -13.51 -29.28 -0.64
C ALA A 902 -14.78 -28.54 -1.06
N THR A 903 -15.82 -29.28 -1.45
CA THR A 903 -17.11 -28.71 -1.86
C THR A 903 -17.71 -27.89 -0.74
N SER A 904 -17.72 -26.56 -0.92
CA SER A 904 -18.24 -25.61 0.06
C SER A 904 -19.48 -24.91 -0.50
N GLN A 905 -20.48 -24.71 0.35
CA GLN A 905 -21.71 -24.01 -0.01
C GLN A 905 -21.62 -22.56 0.44
N ILE A 906 -21.76 -21.63 -0.49
CA ILE A 906 -21.85 -20.19 -0.18
C ILE A 906 -23.22 -19.70 -0.65
N ALA A 907 -24.04 -19.29 0.30
CA ALA A 907 -25.32 -18.64 0.05
C ALA A 907 -25.23 -17.17 0.48
N ALA A 908 -25.44 -16.26 -0.47
CA ALA A 908 -25.54 -14.83 -0.23
C ALA A 908 -26.90 -14.35 -0.74
N GLY A 909 -27.68 -13.61 0.07
CA GLY A 909 -29.08 -13.38 -0.31
C GLY A 909 -29.81 -12.30 0.47
N GLY A 910 -29.90 -11.11 -0.13
CA GLY A 910 -30.75 -10.01 0.30
C GLY A 910 -30.76 -8.84 -0.69
N ASN A 911 -31.48 -8.94 -1.83
CA ASN A 911 -31.70 -7.88 -2.87
C ASN A 911 -30.48 -7.03 -3.33
N LYS A 912 -29.25 -7.33 -2.90
CA LYS A 912 -28.03 -6.52 -3.05
C LYS A 912 -26.78 -7.40 -3.23
N THR A 913 -26.96 -8.59 -3.81
CA THR A 913 -25.95 -9.64 -3.80
C THR A 913 -24.83 -9.37 -4.82
N ALA A 914 -23.59 -9.43 -4.35
CA ALA A 914 -22.39 -9.62 -5.19
C ALA A 914 -21.47 -10.61 -4.46
N LEU A 915 -21.07 -11.67 -5.15
CA LEU A 915 -19.93 -12.51 -4.77
C LEU A 915 -18.73 -11.90 -5.48
N ILE A 916 -17.80 -11.32 -4.72
CA ILE A 916 -16.62 -10.66 -5.29
C ILE A 916 -15.41 -11.44 -4.84
N LEU A 917 -15.02 -12.36 -5.72
CA LEU A 917 -13.79 -13.09 -5.60
C LEU A 917 -12.70 -12.36 -6.41
N PRO A 918 -11.46 -12.35 -5.91
CA PRO A 918 -10.34 -11.89 -6.72
C PRO A 918 -10.31 -12.76 -7.97
N GLY A 919 -10.01 -12.15 -9.13
CA GLY A 919 -9.62 -12.95 -10.28
C GLY A 919 -8.53 -13.88 -9.81
N GLU A 920 -8.73 -15.20 -9.94
CA GLU A 920 -7.53 -16.02 -10.08
C GLU A 920 -6.80 -15.37 -11.26
N GLU A 921 -5.57 -14.91 -11.05
CA GLU A 921 -4.60 -14.90 -12.15
C GLU A 921 -4.51 -16.35 -12.59
N VAL A 922 -5.45 -16.75 -13.43
CA VAL A 922 -5.27 -17.86 -14.33
C VAL A 922 -4.24 -17.31 -15.30
N GLU A 923 -2.97 -17.63 -15.09
CA GLU A 923 -2.07 -17.74 -16.22
C GLU A 923 -2.79 -18.68 -17.19
N LEU A 924 -3.40 -18.10 -18.22
CA LEU A 924 -3.85 -18.84 -19.38
C LEU A 924 -2.57 -19.42 -19.98
N ILE A 925 -2.26 -20.67 -19.65
CA ILE A 925 -1.42 -21.47 -20.50
C ILE A 925 -2.25 -21.70 -21.76
N GLU A 926 -2.13 -20.79 -22.71
CA GLU A 926 -2.57 -21.00 -24.07
C GLU A 926 -1.75 -22.20 -24.60
N ILE A 927 -2.38 -23.38 -24.64
CA ILE A 927 -1.84 -24.50 -25.39
C ILE A 927 -2.00 -24.11 -26.85
N VAL A 928 -0.93 -23.59 -27.44
CA VAL A 928 -0.84 -23.39 -28.88
C VAL A 928 -0.88 -24.77 -29.53
N GLU A 929 -1.99 -25.11 -30.18
CA GLU A 929 -2.03 -26.18 -31.17
C GLU A 929 -1.12 -25.76 -32.34
N GLU A 930 0.10 -26.28 -32.38
CA GLU A 930 0.88 -26.31 -33.62
C GLU A 930 0.30 -27.42 -34.51
N ASP A 931 -0.66 -27.05 -35.36
CA ASP A 931 -1.01 -27.89 -36.51
C ASP A 931 0.16 -27.89 -37.51
N ASP A 932 0.58 -29.11 -37.87
CA ASP A 932 1.40 -29.49 -39.01
C ASP A 932 2.88 -29.03 -39.07
N VAL A 933 3.74 -29.67 -38.26
CA VAL A 933 5.09 -30.06 -38.71
C VAL A 933 5.47 -31.43 -38.11
N GLU A 934 5.84 -32.40 -38.95
CA GLU A 934 6.51 -33.65 -38.51
C GLU A 934 7.85 -33.32 -37.83
N LEU A 935 7.84 -33.12 -36.52
CA LEU A 935 9.03 -32.98 -35.68
C LEU A 935 9.20 -34.23 -34.82
N THR A 936 10.32 -34.94 -35.01
CA THR A 936 10.70 -36.16 -34.28
C THR A 936 11.22 -35.89 -32.85
N ALA A 937 11.17 -34.66 -32.36
CA ALA A 937 11.41 -34.33 -30.95
C ALA A 937 10.79 -32.97 -30.60
N LEU A 938 9.88 -32.96 -29.62
CA LEU A 938 9.39 -31.75 -28.97
C LEU A 938 10.28 -31.49 -27.73
N ASN A 939 11.09 -30.44 -27.76
CA ASN A 939 11.86 -29.99 -26.58
C ASN A 939 11.13 -28.82 -25.92
N VAL A 940 10.33 -29.11 -24.89
CA VAL A 940 9.71 -28.08 -24.05
C VAL A 940 10.54 -27.92 -22.79
N ASN A 941 11.08 -26.73 -22.55
CA ASN A 941 11.91 -26.42 -21.39
C ASN A 941 11.10 -25.60 -20.38
N LEU A 942 10.49 -26.27 -19.39
CA LEU A 942 9.65 -25.64 -18.37
C LEU A 942 10.34 -25.68 -17.00
N LYS A 943 10.55 -24.51 -16.38
CA LYS A 943 11.14 -24.38 -15.04
C LYS A 943 10.05 -24.57 -13.96
N GLY A 944 10.07 -25.70 -13.27
CA GLY A 944 9.19 -25.99 -12.13
C GLY A 944 9.89 -26.83 -11.04
N GLY A 945 9.58 -26.59 -9.77
CA GLY A 945 10.16 -27.29 -8.61
C GLY A 945 9.46 -28.62 -8.31
N ILE A 946 10.22 -29.61 -7.79
CA ILE A 946 9.77 -30.98 -7.51
C ILE A 946 9.51 -31.15 -6.00
N TYR A 947 8.39 -31.79 -5.62
CA TYR A 947 8.03 -32.08 -4.22
C TYR A 947 7.88 -33.60 -3.96
N PRO A 948 8.42 -34.16 -2.84
CA PRO A 948 8.32 -35.60 -2.53
C PRO A 948 6.97 -36.03 -1.90
N LYS A 949 6.55 -37.29 -2.12
CA LYS A 949 5.27 -37.90 -1.68
C LYS A 949 5.44 -38.88 -0.50
N ARG A 950 4.41 -39.03 0.36
CA ARG A 950 4.39 -39.85 1.60
C ARG A 950 4.40 -41.38 1.37
N SER A 951 5.15 -42.12 2.19
CA SER A 951 4.74 -43.43 2.74
C SER A 951 5.27 -43.62 4.18
N ASN A 952 4.58 -44.45 4.97
CA ASN A 952 4.54 -44.43 6.44
C ASN A 952 5.89 -44.54 7.18
N GLY A 953 6.19 -43.57 8.05
CA GLY A 953 7.01 -43.84 9.25
C GLY A 953 7.98 -42.77 9.77
N ILE A 954 8.28 -41.68 9.07
CA ILE A 954 9.28 -40.68 9.54
C ILE A 954 8.87 -39.23 9.19
N ALA A 955 8.67 -38.40 10.23
CA ALA A 955 8.60 -36.92 10.34
C ALA A 955 7.60 -36.09 9.47
N SER A 956 7.04 -35.02 10.07
CA SER A 956 6.11 -34.05 9.45
C SER A 956 6.82 -32.81 8.90
N PHE A 957 6.38 -32.27 7.75
CA PHE A 957 6.82 -30.95 7.25
C PHE A 957 5.67 -30.06 6.81
N GLY A 958 5.73 -28.79 7.24
CA GLY A 958 4.91 -27.67 6.79
C GLY A 958 5.76 -26.67 5.99
N ASN A 959 5.08 -25.68 5.40
CA ASN A 959 5.41 -25.03 4.13
C ASN A 959 6.67 -24.15 4.05
N THR A 960 7.60 -24.19 5.01
CA THR A 960 8.84 -23.40 4.95
C THR A 960 10.06 -24.05 5.60
N GLN A 961 10.00 -25.28 6.13
CA GLN A 961 11.19 -25.94 6.72
C GLN A 961 11.26 -27.44 6.39
N THR A 962 12.36 -27.83 5.73
CA THR A 962 12.72 -29.23 5.43
C THR A 962 13.54 -29.79 6.60
N TYR A 963 13.11 -30.84 7.32
CA TYR A 963 14.04 -31.54 8.22
C TYR A 963 14.67 -32.77 7.58
N PHE A 964 15.96 -32.93 7.88
CA PHE A 964 16.84 -34.00 7.46
C PHE A 964 16.64 -35.25 8.30
N ALA A 965 16.54 -36.42 7.66
CA ALA A 965 16.89 -37.68 8.29
C ALA A 965 18.39 -37.97 8.04
N GLY A 966 19.27 -37.20 8.69
CA GLY A 966 20.73 -37.32 8.53
C GLY A 966 21.26 -36.79 7.19
N ASP A 967 22.21 -37.50 6.58
CA ASP A 967 22.92 -37.06 5.35
C ASP A 967 22.21 -37.43 4.03
N TYR A 968 20.92 -37.79 4.06
CA TYR A 968 20.24 -38.39 2.90
C TYR A 968 18.98 -37.63 2.46
N ILE A 969 18.75 -37.63 1.14
CA ILE A 969 17.53 -37.17 0.46
C ILE A 969 16.88 -38.37 -0.23
N TYR A 970 15.56 -38.50 -0.12
CA TYR A 970 14.78 -39.58 -0.75
C TYR A 970 13.85 -39.01 -1.82
N TYR A 971 13.73 -39.69 -2.95
CA TYR A 971 12.84 -39.34 -4.07
C TYR A 971 11.94 -40.53 -4.40
N SER A 972 10.64 -40.34 -4.62
CA SER A 972 9.76 -41.39 -5.18
C SER A 972 9.28 -40.99 -6.58
N ALA A 973 9.16 -41.97 -7.46
CA ALA A 973 8.63 -41.78 -8.82
C ALA A 973 7.68 -42.91 -9.18
N GLY A 974 6.48 -42.56 -9.64
CA GLY A 974 5.57 -43.55 -10.22
C GLY A 974 5.86 -43.75 -11.70
N LEU A 975 5.89 -45.01 -12.16
CA LEU A 975 6.10 -45.34 -13.57
C LEU A 975 4.90 -46.14 -14.11
N PRO A 976 4.59 -46.03 -15.42
CA PRO A 976 3.61 -46.89 -16.07
C PRO A 976 4.04 -48.37 -15.98
N GLU A 977 3.08 -49.29 -15.95
CA GLU A 977 3.29 -50.75 -15.82
C GLU A 977 4.21 -51.34 -16.90
N ASP A 978 4.40 -50.62 -18.01
CA ASP A 978 5.14 -51.07 -19.21
C ASP A 978 6.41 -50.26 -19.52
N GLY A 979 6.88 -49.42 -18.60
CA GLY A 979 8.05 -48.55 -18.82
C GLY A 979 9.37 -49.32 -18.82
N ASN A 980 9.96 -49.54 -20.01
CA ASN A 980 11.30 -50.13 -20.15
C ASN A 980 12.39 -49.05 -20.30
N ASP A 981 13.65 -49.42 -20.04
CA ASP A 981 14.84 -48.54 -20.16
C ASP A 981 14.74 -47.24 -19.35
N VAL A 982 14.43 -47.36 -18.05
CA VAL A 982 14.31 -46.19 -17.17
C VAL A 982 15.70 -45.67 -16.84
N LYS A 983 15.96 -44.39 -17.19
CA LYS A 983 17.14 -43.64 -16.79
C LYS A 983 16.73 -42.44 -15.95
N VAL A 984 17.29 -42.33 -14.74
CA VAL A 984 17.06 -41.20 -13.85
C VAL A 984 18.32 -40.35 -13.75
N SER A 985 18.19 -39.06 -14.06
CA SER A 985 19.26 -38.07 -13.94
C SER A 985 18.89 -37.04 -12.88
N PHE A 986 19.80 -36.82 -11.92
CA PHE A 986 19.70 -35.81 -10.87
C PHE A 986 20.68 -34.69 -11.16
N LYS A 987 20.20 -33.44 -11.19
CA LYS A 987 21.05 -32.26 -11.19
C LYS A 987 20.92 -31.56 -9.85
N LEU A 988 22.04 -31.47 -9.15
CA LEU A 988 22.13 -30.97 -7.79
C LEU A 988 22.93 -29.67 -7.78
N ASN A 989 22.53 -28.68 -6.98
CA ASN A 989 23.28 -27.44 -6.87
C ASN A 989 24.54 -27.57 -5.97
N LYS A 990 24.65 -28.67 -5.22
CA LYS A 990 25.77 -29.04 -4.33
C LYS A 990 26.24 -30.49 -4.60
N GLU A 991 27.49 -30.82 -4.25
CA GLU A 991 28.08 -32.13 -4.54
C GLU A 991 27.45 -33.26 -3.70
N ALA A 992 27.13 -34.40 -4.33
CA ALA A 992 26.55 -35.58 -3.66
C ALA A 992 27.06 -36.90 -4.27
N ALA A 993 26.75 -38.02 -3.60
CA ALA A 993 27.00 -39.37 -4.10
C ALA A 993 25.68 -40.18 -4.10
N LEU A 994 25.48 -41.02 -5.12
CA LEU A 994 24.29 -41.87 -5.26
C LEU A 994 24.54 -43.24 -4.62
N GLU A 995 23.62 -43.74 -3.78
CA GLU A 995 23.61 -45.11 -3.28
C GLU A 995 22.22 -45.73 -3.59
N LEU A 996 22.17 -46.82 -4.37
CA LEU A 996 20.93 -47.54 -4.68
C LEU A 996 20.63 -48.60 -3.59
N PHE A 997 19.34 -48.88 -3.31
CA PHE A 997 18.95 -49.99 -2.42
C PHE A 997 18.88 -51.34 -3.17
N GLU A 998 19.23 -52.43 -2.50
CA GLU A 998 18.66 -53.77 -2.75
C GLU A 998 17.35 -53.92 -1.94
N PRO A 999 16.30 -54.61 -2.41
CA PRO A 999 15.03 -54.71 -1.69
C PRO A 999 15.21 -55.22 -0.24
N LEU A 1000 14.55 -54.56 0.73
CA LEU A 1000 14.63 -54.88 2.16
C LEU A 1000 14.22 -56.34 2.43
N PRO A 1001 15.13 -57.22 2.90
CA PRO A 1001 14.76 -58.57 3.27
C PRO A 1001 14.13 -58.55 4.67
N GLY A 1002 12.83 -58.88 4.74
CA GLY A 1002 12.18 -59.36 5.96
C GLY A 1002 11.85 -58.31 7.01
N THR A 1003 10.62 -57.78 6.95
CA THR A 1003 9.92 -57.26 8.15
C THR A 1003 8.66 -58.09 8.36
N GLY A 1004 8.85 -59.22 9.05
CA GLY A 1004 7.75 -60.04 9.54
C GLY A 1004 6.91 -59.33 10.59
N ASN A 1005 5.61 -59.59 10.52
CA ASN A 1005 4.57 -59.33 11.51
C ASN A 1005 4.21 -57.87 11.83
N LEU A 1006 3.25 -57.32 11.07
CA LEU A 1006 2.15 -56.49 11.58
C LEU A 1006 0.98 -56.53 10.55
N PRO A 1007 -0.28 -56.81 10.95
CA PRO A 1007 -1.35 -57.09 9.99
C PRO A 1007 -2.14 -55.81 9.67
N LEU A 1008 -1.91 -55.21 8.51
CA LEU A 1008 -2.86 -54.30 7.88
C LEU A 1008 -2.92 -54.59 6.39
N THR A 1009 -4.08 -55.11 5.99
CA THR A 1009 -4.48 -55.50 4.65
C THR A 1009 -4.51 -54.29 3.71
N ASN A 1010 -3.51 -54.18 2.84
CA ASN A 1010 -3.65 -54.00 1.40
C ASN A 1010 -2.30 -54.29 0.72
N GLN A 1011 -2.35 -55.13 -0.31
CA GLN A 1011 -1.21 -55.71 -1.02
C GLN A 1011 -0.27 -54.63 -1.57
N TYR A 1012 0.97 -54.61 -1.09
CA TYR A 1012 2.11 -54.13 -1.86
C TYR A 1012 2.82 -55.36 -2.45
N ALA A 1013 3.10 -55.30 -3.75
CA ALA A 1013 3.52 -56.40 -4.61
C ALA A 1013 4.71 -57.20 -4.05
N SER A 1014 4.55 -58.52 -4.03
CA SER A 1014 5.65 -59.49 -3.93
C SER A 1014 6.08 -59.79 -5.37
N GLY A 1015 7.28 -59.38 -5.76
CA GLY A 1015 7.78 -59.61 -7.10
C GLY A 1015 9.10 -58.87 -7.34
N VAL A 1016 10.17 -59.35 -6.72
CA VAL A 1016 11.53 -59.12 -7.23
C VAL A 1016 12.22 -60.48 -7.18
N SER A 1017 12.46 -61.10 -8.34
CA SER A 1017 13.34 -62.27 -8.40
C SER A 1017 14.79 -61.82 -8.14
N PRO A 1018 15.60 -62.49 -7.31
CA PRO A 1018 16.98 -62.08 -6.99
C PRO A 1018 17.97 -62.13 -8.16
N THR A 1019 17.51 -62.30 -9.40
CA THR A 1019 18.35 -62.68 -10.55
C THR A 1019 18.52 -61.59 -11.61
N SER A 1020 17.82 -60.46 -11.53
CA SER A 1020 18.04 -59.33 -12.44
C SER A 1020 19.16 -58.45 -11.90
N ASN A 1021 20.38 -58.70 -12.39
CA ASN A 1021 21.56 -57.87 -12.14
C ASN A 1021 21.30 -56.42 -12.56
N VAL A 1022 21.01 -55.54 -11.60
CA VAL A 1022 21.16 -54.10 -11.80
C VAL A 1022 22.66 -53.83 -11.83
N SER A 1023 23.23 -53.64 -13.02
CA SER A 1023 24.62 -53.25 -13.17
C SER A 1023 24.87 -51.95 -12.40
N ALA A 1024 25.91 -51.94 -11.57
CA ALA A 1024 26.26 -50.82 -10.69
C ALA A 1024 26.21 -49.47 -11.43
N PRO A 1025 25.72 -48.39 -10.78
CA PRO A 1025 25.63 -47.08 -11.40
C PRO A 1025 27.01 -46.62 -11.89
N LEU A 1026 27.13 -46.39 -13.19
CA LEU A 1026 28.28 -45.68 -13.75
C LEU A 1026 28.08 -44.19 -13.48
N GLN A 1027 28.96 -43.60 -12.68
CA GLN A 1027 29.10 -42.15 -12.60
C GLN A 1027 29.66 -41.65 -13.93
N THR A 1028 28.80 -41.52 -14.95
CA THR A 1028 29.22 -41.03 -16.25
C THR A 1028 29.30 -39.51 -16.16
N ASN A 1029 30.53 -39.01 -16.06
CA ASN A 1029 31.00 -37.64 -16.25
C ASN A 1029 31.49 -36.92 -14.99
N ALA A 1030 32.60 -36.21 -15.17
CA ALA A 1030 33.45 -35.56 -14.17
C ALA A 1030 32.80 -34.37 -13.42
N ASN A 1031 31.47 -34.30 -13.31
CA ASN A 1031 30.76 -33.23 -12.64
C ASN A 1031 30.05 -33.75 -11.37
N PRO A 1032 30.57 -33.48 -10.16
CA PRO A 1032 30.03 -33.99 -8.90
C PRO A 1032 28.63 -33.45 -8.52
N LYS A 1033 28.06 -32.59 -9.39
CA LYS A 1033 26.72 -32.00 -9.29
C LYS A 1033 25.69 -32.65 -10.23
N SER A 1034 26.07 -33.64 -11.02
CA SER A 1034 25.17 -34.38 -11.92
C SER A 1034 25.33 -35.88 -11.64
N LEU A 1035 24.25 -36.56 -11.27
CA LEU A 1035 24.24 -38.00 -11.02
C LEU A 1035 23.29 -38.66 -12.01
N GLU A 1036 23.74 -39.68 -12.72
CA GLU A 1036 22.89 -40.47 -13.62
C GLU A 1036 22.85 -41.92 -13.13
N SER A 1037 21.67 -42.53 -13.13
CA SER A 1037 21.55 -43.98 -12.98
C SER A 1037 21.90 -44.67 -14.31
N GLY A 1038 22.41 -45.90 -14.23
CA GLY A 1038 22.35 -46.80 -15.39
C GLY A 1038 20.89 -47.10 -15.77
N PHE A 1039 20.68 -47.60 -16.98
CA PHE A 1039 19.37 -48.07 -17.42
C PHE A 1039 18.95 -49.27 -16.57
N ALA A 1040 17.72 -49.23 -16.04
CA ALA A 1040 17.11 -50.35 -15.34
C ALA A 1040 15.83 -50.78 -16.08
N ASN A 1041 15.68 -52.09 -16.28
CA ASN A 1041 14.44 -52.68 -16.77
C ASN A 1041 13.49 -52.87 -15.59
N ALA A 1042 12.30 -52.29 -15.68
CA ALA A 1042 11.25 -52.47 -14.69
C ALA A 1042 10.65 -53.88 -14.80
N GLU A 1043 10.50 -54.62 -13.70
CA GLU A 1043 9.59 -55.76 -13.66
C GLU A 1043 8.15 -55.23 -13.58
N ALA A 1044 7.24 -55.78 -14.39
CA ALA A 1044 5.90 -55.29 -14.72
C ALA A 1044 4.87 -55.25 -13.56
N SER A 1045 5.29 -55.11 -12.29
CA SER A 1045 4.38 -55.20 -11.13
C SER A 1045 4.57 -54.16 -10.02
N SER A 1046 5.41 -53.13 -10.21
CA SER A 1046 5.52 -52.03 -9.25
C SER A 1046 5.43 -50.64 -9.90
N ASN A 1047 4.40 -49.88 -9.54
CA ASN A 1047 4.13 -48.56 -10.09
C ASN A 1047 4.80 -47.42 -9.30
N GLU A 1048 5.73 -47.72 -8.38
CA GLU A 1048 6.42 -46.70 -7.56
C GLU A 1048 7.86 -47.13 -7.19
N TYR A 1049 8.84 -46.30 -7.53
CA TYR A 1049 10.28 -46.48 -7.26
C TYR A 1049 10.78 -45.44 -6.27
N VAL A 1050 11.67 -45.82 -5.35
CA VAL A 1050 12.27 -44.90 -4.37
C VAL A 1050 13.80 -44.85 -4.54
N PHE A 1051 14.34 -43.65 -4.70
CA PHE A 1051 15.77 -43.37 -4.85
C PHE A 1051 16.32 -42.64 -3.62
N LYS A 1052 17.55 -42.96 -3.22
CA LYS A 1052 18.25 -42.33 -2.09
C LYS A 1052 19.53 -41.65 -2.56
N VAL A 1053 19.72 -40.39 -2.17
CA VAL A 1053 20.91 -39.60 -2.50
C VAL A 1053 21.60 -39.17 -1.21
N LYS A 1054 22.90 -39.47 -1.07
CA LYS A 1054 23.69 -39.09 0.09
C LYS A 1054 24.46 -37.79 -0.19
N LEU A 1055 24.22 -36.76 0.61
CA LEU A 1055 24.99 -35.53 0.56
C LEU A 1055 26.37 -35.77 1.20
N LYS A 1056 27.43 -35.16 0.64
CA LYS A 1056 28.77 -35.28 1.25
C LYS A 1056 28.82 -34.58 2.61
N ASN A 1057 29.60 -35.15 3.54
CA ASN A 1057 29.60 -34.81 4.97
C ASN A 1057 30.00 -33.35 5.31
N TYR A 1058 30.59 -32.58 4.39
CA TYR A 1058 31.06 -31.20 4.64
C TYR A 1058 30.01 -30.11 4.38
N ILE A 1059 28.78 -30.46 3.96
CA ILE A 1059 27.68 -29.48 3.84
C ILE A 1059 27.10 -29.25 5.25
N THR A 1060 27.06 -28.00 5.71
CA THR A 1060 26.59 -27.65 7.05
C THR A 1060 25.08 -27.86 7.21
N SER A 1061 24.60 -28.19 8.42
CA SER A 1061 23.17 -28.43 8.68
C SER A 1061 22.23 -27.26 8.30
N PRO A 1062 22.62 -25.97 8.44
CA PRO A 1062 21.80 -24.85 7.95
C PRO A 1062 21.71 -24.78 6.42
N ASP A 1063 22.81 -25.04 5.70
CA ASP A 1063 22.83 -25.06 4.23
C ASP A 1063 22.04 -26.23 3.64
N LYS A 1064 21.96 -27.33 4.39
CA LYS A 1064 21.11 -28.47 4.07
C LYS A 1064 19.63 -28.05 4.02
N VAL A 1065 19.14 -27.25 4.98
CA VAL A 1065 17.70 -26.94 5.18
C VAL A 1065 17.13 -25.89 4.24
N ASN A 1066 17.90 -24.85 3.89
CA ASN A 1066 17.33 -23.64 3.30
C ASN A 1066 17.67 -23.40 1.81
N ASN A 1067 18.62 -24.12 1.20
CA ASN A 1067 19.22 -23.69 -0.08
C ASN A 1067 19.41 -24.77 -1.17
N ILE A 1068 18.68 -25.89 -1.13
CA ILE A 1068 18.85 -26.96 -2.11
C ILE A 1068 17.74 -26.91 -3.19
N LYS A 1069 18.07 -26.43 -4.39
CA LYS A 1069 17.24 -26.54 -5.61
C LYS A 1069 17.78 -27.71 -6.45
N ASN A 1070 17.05 -28.82 -6.51
CA ASN A 1070 17.41 -29.99 -7.31
C ASN A 1070 16.40 -30.17 -8.45
N SER A 1071 16.87 -30.69 -9.59
CA SER A 1071 15.98 -31.19 -10.65
C SER A 1071 16.23 -32.67 -10.86
N VAL A 1072 15.16 -33.44 -11.03
CA VAL A 1072 15.19 -34.86 -11.36
C VAL A 1072 14.53 -35.02 -12.73
N THR A 1073 15.21 -35.72 -13.63
CA THR A 1073 14.70 -36.05 -14.96
C THR A 1073 14.61 -37.55 -15.06
N ILE A 1074 13.43 -38.06 -15.41
CA ILE A 1074 13.20 -39.48 -15.64
C ILE A 1074 12.93 -39.64 -17.13
N ASN A 1075 13.77 -40.43 -17.79
CA ASN A 1075 13.58 -40.83 -19.18
C ASN A 1075 13.18 -42.30 -19.18
N TYR A 1076 12.12 -42.65 -19.89
CA TYR A 1076 11.71 -44.03 -20.11
C TYR A 1076 11.16 -44.19 -21.53
N LYS A 1077 11.14 -45.42 -22.04
CA LYS A 1077 10.58 -45.73 -23.35
C LYS A 1077 9.14 -46.21 -23.19
N ALA A 1078 8.17 -45.43 -23.67
CA ALA A 1078 6.75 -45.78 -23.63
C ALA A 1078 6.32 -46.53 -24.90
N PRO A 1079 5.45 -47.56 -24.80
CA PRO A 1079 4.81 -48.17 -25.97
C PRO A 1079 3.89 -47.21 -26.72
N GLU A 1080 3.66 -47.49 -28.01
CA GLU A 1080 2.76 -46.72 -28.87
C GLU A 1080 1.32 -46.70 -28.31
N GLY A 1081 0.72 -45.50 -28.19
CA GLY A 1081 -0.65 -45.32 -27.67
C GLY A 1081 -0.78 -45.19 -26.14
N THR A 1082 0.32 -45.03 -25.41
CA THR A 1082 0.29 -44.84 -23.95
C THR A 1082 -0.32 -43.48 -23.57
N GLU A 1083 -1.39 -43.50 -22.77
CA GLU A 1083 -2.01 -42.29 -22.21
C GLU A 1083 -1.26 -41.88 -20.93
N VAL A 1084 -0.71 -40.66 -20.88
CA VAL A 1084 0.10 -40.17 -19.75
C VAL A 1084 -0.68 -39.12 -19.00
N THR A 1085 -1.21 -39.47 -17.82
CA THR A 1085 -1.90 -38.51 -16.93
C THR A 1085 -0.89 -37.86 -15.98
N VAL A 1086 -0.67 -36.55 -16.10
CA VAL A 1086 0.23 -35.80 -15.21
C VAL A 1086 -0.57 -35.18 -14.06
N GLN A 1087 -0.35 -35.64 -12.82
CA GLN A 1087 -0.87 -34.93 -11.64
C GLN A 1087 -0.02 -33.68 -11.34
N LYS A 1088 -0.70 -32.57 -11.04
CA LYS A 1088 -0.13 -31.25 -10.72
C LYS A 1088 1.16 -31.36 -9.88
N ASN A 1089 2.23 -30.72 -10.35
CA ASN A 1089 3.58 -30.58 -9.76
C ASN A 1089 4.68 -31.58 -10.20
N PHE A 1090 4.54 -32.28 -11.33
CA PHE A 1090 5.63 -33.08 -11.92
C PHE A 1090 5.98 -32.65 -13.34
N ASN A 1091 7.28 -32.65 -13.66
CA ASN A 1091 7.81 -32.50 -15.01
C ASN A 1091 8.13 -33.89 -15.57
N ILE A 1092 7.48 -34.30 -16.65
CA ILE A 1092 7.76 -35.56 -17.35
C ILE A 1092 8.18 -35.23 -18.78
N ILE A 1093 9.32 -35.77 -19.23
CA ILE A 1093 9.73 -35.73 -20.63
C ILE A 1093 9.48 -37.12 -21.21
N VAL A 1094 8.56 -37.23 -22.17
CA VAL A 1094 8.25 -38.46 -22.89
C VAL A 1094 8.86 -38.36 -24.28
N VAL A 1095 9.64 -39.37 -24.69
CA VAL A 1095 10.23 -39.44 -26.03
C VAL A 1095 9.51 -40.55 -26.81
N PRO A 1096 8.47 -40.24 -27.61
CA PRO A 1096 7.79 -41.24 -28.43
C PRO A 1096 8.59 -41.51 -29.73
N GLU A 1097 8.47 -42.71 -30.30
CA GLU A 1097 9.02 -42.98 -31.64
C GLU A 1097 8.15 -42.35 -32.76
N LYS A 1098 6.82 -42.17 -32.56
CA LYS A 1098 5.89 -41.38 -33.41
C LYS A 1098 4.63 -40.93 -32.62
N VAL A 1099 3.95 -39.89 -33.14
CA VAL A 1099 2.72 -39.16 -32.68
C VAL A 1099 2.24 -39.46 -31.25
N LEU A 1100 2.43 -38.49 -30.35
CA LEU A 1100 1.82 -38.43 -29.01
C LEU A 1100 0.39 -37.87 -29.12
N ARG A 1101 -0.57 -38.44 -28.39
CA ARG A 1101 -1.85 -37.81 -28.10
C ARG A 1101 -1.85 -37.40 -26.62
N MET A 1102 -1.86 -36.10 -26.35
CA MET A 1102 -2.05 -35.57 -25.00
C MET A 1102 -3.52 -35.23 -24.80
N ASN A 1103 -4.05 -35.50 -23.61
CA ASN A 1103 -5.40 -35.17 -23.19
C ASN A 1103 -5.36 -34.43 -21.86
#